data_AF-A0A1Q6HVV8-F1
#
_entry.id   AF-A0A1Q6HVV8-F1
#
_cell.length_a   1.000
_cell.length_b   1.000
_cell.length_c   1.000
_cell.angle_alpha   90.00
_cell.angle_beta   90.00
_cell.angle_gamma   90.00
#
_symmetry.space_group_name_H-M   'P 1'
#
loop_
_entity.id
_entity.type
_entity.pdbx_description
1 polymer ?
#
loop_
_entity_poly.entity_id
_entity_poly.type
_entity_poly.pdbx_seq_one_letter_code
_entity_poly.pdbx_strand_id
1 'polypeptide(L)'
;MNRKISTLFTAGLLMAGSLCGSAWAQSSIQQLAGFVNGQGTFTATPATELKAGHQYVFVNDQTNNEAYGHELSGSTITESTIGLSTPLADNDDVKQYVWTVGITESPKGFFSYNFTNVETGKLLRVNVGFTAIEKNTKVEDKNTNKDFVFDGSSVSALTGGAYSGTNNNLYIYSSSTPLNGLNWGSNVSTVSTTIAAPIFYEVKSELLTNSEELNALYNTSGFSFVSKRLKDQGEEPIGNLFNDKMVVARYLARPITIDATQYPGYSGSSSDLQIPAGMYFFTKNAPALDNSDQVVRDYNAWLNATVLVASSTETMEGTNAGRANGDGFSLVEKEIGDLNLYVGTGAAWKTQGDEISIHNACFRVQKSYVESYPYELNLDRFRFRIQGSKADHKDAQIKLEILQHNDNFYLTTISNTSDKTDKFIFKLGVAGTKKGIELLNKEAKAAVYTIRVLSGKQGDVKSVYGKYLTSAVDNGSFELVAKAKVLSQTETPAYQWMITSVDDTYKITFTNRETGDHFLTTLFPKTDLGENVYETAVPSTRDITPIYVDENTYRETASTQTVEFKRLLVELTKVEEVDPYAGFLNVDDQTLVTMAFARDNNVTSNKWYTAVTKDNNSNVYKLNADGKFANSVSDAAQWQLIKDEAPKTIIESSFVYNRGNHVTVQAKGDKGYAYAYQLRYINDGIETNAYFPQGTGTSTHVNGADVMAAADAAKFVIKQAADGSVYLIPVSSTNANVTTVFGKTTKSVVAVKYNNDEYVYTTPSVVYALPGNNQDMTLKTYLIEEAPEISYPAKNGHISLVSELGNYISLNENQEGIVVNNEQYSFYLRVTDTKAIVPSFYISKGTEDPNRSLFLFNPKDSVDYYVADGMYDKKYEWAEKATKAIFKSASIEANNDTISTVVKGKEVKVAKNADDEGVLGGLDNFKVQIIQCADDEGMYVIRSVKEKGRYLYGLNDKLAWGTDKNSAMKFTITAGDPTSNESVADGAAGVKVIGGNGIVEIQGAAGKKVVISNILGKVVAETILASDNATIAVPAGIIAVAVEGENAVKTIVK
;
A
#
# COMPACT_ATOMS: atom_id res chain seq x y z
N MET A 1 45.17 -9.48 10.36
CA MET A 1 44.53 -8.17 10.57
C MET A 1 43.56 -7.93 9.42
N ASN A 2 42.32 -7.49 9.74
CA ASN A 2 41.51 -6.40 9.13
C ASN A 2 41.35 -6.27 7.59
N ARG A 3 40.24 -5.77 7.01
CA ARG A 3 38.78 -5.49 7.33
C ARG A 3 38.23 -4.80 6.05
N LYS A 4 36.97 -4.84 5.59
CA LYS A 4 35.70 -5.52 5.97
C LYS A 4 35.45 -6.68 4.95
N ILE A 5 34.30 -7.36 4.69
CA ILE A 5 32.85 -7.31 5.01
C ILE A 5 31.99 -6.26 4.24
N SER A 6 30.92 -6.73 3.57
CA SER A 6 29.78 -5.95 3.05
C SER A 6 28.48 -6.76 3.20
N THR A 7 27.36 -6.11 3.47
CA THR A 7 26.09 -6.72 3.93
C THR A 7 25.06 -6.88 2.81
N LEU A 8 24.77 -8.13 2.39
CA LEU A 8 23.57 -8.44 1.57
C LEU A 8 23.10 -9.91 1.58
N PHE A 9 23.46 -10.73 2.57
CA PHE A 9 23.20 -12.18 2.55
C PHE A 9 22.51 -12.77 3.82
N THR A 10 21.98 -11.91 4.69
CA THR A 10 21.51 -12.29 6.04
C THR A 10 20.00 -12.50 6.13
N ALA A 11 19.39 -13.15 5.12
CA ALA A 11 17.94 -13.40 5.05
C ALA A 11 17.56 -14.80 4.52
N GLY A 12 18.54 -15.69 4.32
CA GLY A 12 18.36 -16.98 3.63
C GLY A 12 18.68 -18.24 4.44
N LEU A 13 18.86 -18.14 5.76
CA LEU A 13 18.98 -19.29 6.67
C LEU A 13 18.19 -19.03 7.95
N LEU A 14 16.97 -19.56 8.02
CA LEU A 14 16.17 -19.63 9.25
C LEU A 14 15.47 -20.99 9.33
N MET A 15 16.22 -21.98 9.86
CA MET A 15 15.71 -23.17 10.55
C MET A 15 14.40 -23.78 10.01
N ALA A 16 14.48 -24.51 8.89
CA ALA A 16 13.45 -25.47 8.50
C ALA A 16 13.45 -26.66 9.52
N GLY A 17 12.90 -26.42 10.71
CA GLY A 17 12.99 -27.34 11.84
C GLY A 17 12.40 -26.88 13.18
N SER A 18 12.00 -25.62 13.38
CA SER A 18 11.43 -25.18 14.67
C SER A 18 10.25 -24.20 14.53
N LEU A 19 9.02 -24.75 14.43
CA LEU A 19 7.77 -24.01 14.31
C LEU A 19 7.21 -23.48 15.66
N CYS A 20 8.08 -23.07 16.58
CA CYS A 20 7.75 -22.33 17.81
C CYS A 20 8.92 -21.38 18.19
N GLY A 21 9.00 -20.23 17.53
CA GLY A 21 10.11 -19.28 17.62
C GLY A 21 10.07 -18.28 18.79
N SER A 22 9.55 -18.67 19.96
CA SER A 22 9.82 -17.93 21.20
C SER A 22 11.24 -18.21 21.70
N ALA A 23 11.82 -17.33 22.52
CA ALA A 23 13.09 -17.58 23.18
C ALA A 23 12.88 -18.57 24.34
N TRP A 24 12.79 -19.87 24.02
CA TRP A 24 12.53 -20.92 25.00
C TRP A 24 13.58 -20.91 26.12
N ALA A 25 13.10 -20.84 27.36
CA ALA A 25 13.89 -21.26 28.50
C ALA A 25 14.10 -22.78 28.40
N GLN A 26 15.37 -23.20 28.30
CA GLN A 26 15.74 -24.61 28.26
C GLN A 26 15.14 -25.33 29.48
N SER A 27 14.28 -26.30 29.21
CA SER A 27 13.54 -27.00 30.26
C SER A 27 14.21 -28.32 30.61
N SER A 28 14.01 -28.76 31.85
CA SER A 28 14.58 -29.99 32.41
C SER A 28 13.60 -31.16 32.28
N ILE A 29 14.10 -32.41 32.34
CA ILE A 29 13.26 -33.62 32.24
C ILE A 29 12.13 -33.59 33.27
N GLN A 30 12.39 -33.14 34.51
CA GLN A 30 11.34 -33.04 35.53
C GLN A 30 10.20 -32.08 35.19
N GLN A 31 10.42 -31.08 34.33
CA GLN A 31 9.37 -30.21 33.80
C GLN A 31 8.63 -30.93 32.67
N LEU A 32 9.36 -31.39 31.67
CA LEU A 32 8.83 -31.92 30.41
C LEU A 32 8.14 -33.30 30.57
N ALA A 33 8.53 -34.09 31.57
CA ALA A 33 7.91 -35.38 31.90
C ALA A 33 6.76 -35.29 32.94
N GLY A 34 6.38 -34.07 33.36
CA GLY A 34 5.30 -33.86 34.33
C GLY A 34 5.64 -34.28 35.77
N PHE A 35 6.90 -34.16 36.18
CA PHE A 35 7.35 -34.51 37.54
C PHE A 35 7.28 -33.36 38.54
N VAL A 36 7.23 -32.12 38.06
CA VAL A 36 6.99 -30.92 38.89
C VAL A 36 5.52 -30.49 38.88
N ASN A 37 5.12 -29.75 39.90
CA ASN A 37 3.88 -28.98 39.85
C ASN A 37 4.06 -27.68 39.03
N GLY A 38 2.98 -26.95 38.77
CA GLY A 38 3.00 -25.63 38.11
C GLY A 38 3.73 -24.50 38.87
N GLN A 39 4.49 -24.82 39.92
CA GLN A 39 5.40 -23.93 40.65
C GLN A 39 6.86 -24.43 40.59
N GLY A 40 7.16 -25.41 39.72
CA GLY A 40 8.51 -25.98 39.54
C GLY A 40 8.98 -26.89 40.69
N THR A 41 8.11 -27.21 41.67
CA THR A 41 8.46 -28.09 42.80
C THR A 41 8.32 -29.54 42.38
N PHE A 42 9.34 -30.37 42.61
CA PHE A 42 9.30 -31.81 42.31
C PHE A 42 8.25 -32.54 43.17
N THR A 43 7.40 -33.32 42.51
CA THR A 43 6.25 -34.02 43.12
C THR A 43 6.05 -35.47 42.63
N ALA A 44 6.87 -35.94 41.67
CA ALA A 44 6.79 -37.32 41.22
C ALA A 44 7.21 -38.31 42.31
N THR A 45 6.40 -39.35 42.48
CA THR A 45 6.71 -40.52 43.31
C THR A 45 7.25 -41.64 42.42
N PRO A 46 8.24 -42.43 42.89
CA PRO A 46 8.59 -43.70 42.25
C PRO A 46 7.36 -44.57 41.99
N ALA A 47 7.32 -45.22 40.83
CA ALA A 47 6.27 -46.17 40.49
C ALA A 47 6.36 -47.41 41.41
N THR A 48 5.21 -47.89 41.91
CA THR A 48 5.14 -49.12 42.73
C THR A 48 4.93 -50.38 41.90
N GLU A 49 4.58 -50.21 40.63
CA GLU A 49 4.31 -51.23 39.61
C GLU A 49 4.68 -50.64 38.23
N LEU A 50 4.94 -51.51 37.24
CA LEU A 50 5.05 -51.11 35.83
C LEU A 50 3.86 -51.63 35.04
N LYS A 51 3.35 -50.81 34.12
CA LYS A 51 2.15 -51.10 33.30
C LYS A 51 2.52 -51.21 31.83
N ALA A 52 1.91 -52.16 31.12
CA ALA A 52 2.15 -52.35 29.69
C ALA A 52 1.63 -51.15 28.87
N GLY A 53 2.45 -50.64 27.96
CA GLY A 53 2.15 -49.47 27.13
C GLY A 53 2.38 -48.12 27.79
N HIS A 54 2.66 -48.06 29.10
CA HIS A 54 2.94 -46.81 29.80
C HIS A 54 4.40 -46.36 29.59
N GLN A 55 4.60 -45.03 29.66
CA GLN A 55 5.90 -44.37 29.44
C GLN A 55 6.52 -43.98 30.79
N TYR A 56 7.82 -44.25 30.96
CA TYR A 56 8.56 -43.98 32.19
C TYR A 56 9.94 -43.38 31.91
N VAL A 57 10.44 -42.53 32.81
CA VAL A 57 11.86 -42.15 32.84
C VAL A 57 12.62 -43.14 33.72
N PHE A 58 13.78 -43.59 33.24
CA PHE A 58 14.63 -44.60 33.87
C PHE A 58 15.70 -43.93 34.71
N VAL A 59 15.65 -44.04 36.04
CA VAL A 59 16.58 -43.33 36.94
C VAL A 59 17.60 -44.26 37.59
N ASN A 60 18.86 -43.83 37.47
CA ASN A 60 20.12 -44.49 37.82
C ASN A 60 20.30 -44.75 39.32
N ASP A 61 20.15 -43.71 40.12
CA ASP A 61 20.65 -43.65 41.51
C ASP A 61 19.76 -42.73 42.37
N GLN A 62 19.54 -43.14 43.63
CA GLN A 62 18.80 -42.36 44.64
C GLN A 62 19.50 -41.05 45.02
N THR A 63 20.83 -40.98 44.85
CA THR A 63 21.67 -39.85 45.26
C THR A 63 21.67 -38.73 44.21
N ASN A 64 21.91 -39.07 42.94
CA ASN A 64 22.08 -38.11 41.85
C ASN A 64 20.84 -37.89 40.96
N ASN A 65 19.85 -38.80 40.99
CA ASN A 65 18.63 -38.74 40.16
C ASN A 65 18.90 -38.47 38.66
N GLU A 66 19.82 -39.23 38.06
CA GLU A 66 20.08 -39.18 36.62
C GLU A 66 19.14 -40.09 35.83
N ALA A 67 18.51 -39.54 34.79
CA ALA A 67 17.76 -40.27 33.78
C ALA A 67 18.70 -40.92 32.76
N TYR A 68 18.40 -42.15 32.34
CA TYR A 68 19.12 -42.90 31.31
C TYR A 68 18.42 -42.80 29.95
N GLY A 69 19.18 -42.45 28.90
CA GLY A 69 18.63 -42.18 27.58
C GLY A 69 19.45 -42.72 26.40
N HIS A 70 18.79 -42.83 25.25
CA HIS A 70 19.33 -43.28 23.96
C HIS A 70 19.09 -42.22 22.88
N GLU A 71 20.11 -41.99 22.04
CA GLU A 71 20.06 -41.14 20.84
C GLU A 71 20.49 -41.98 19.61
N LEU A 72 19.98 -41.68 18.40
CA LEU A 72 20.29 -42.46 17.19
C LEU A 72 21.21 -41.71 16.21
N SER A 73 22.50 -42.03 16.23
CA SER A 73 23.46 -41.57 15.23
C SER A 73 23.46 -42.53 14.02
N GLY A 74 22.56 -42.27 13.06
CA GLY A 74 22.45 -43.01 11.80
C GLY A 74 21.92 -44.44 11.96
N SER A 75 22.78 -45.41 12.30
CA SER A 75 22.37 -46.78 12.67
C SER A 75 23.05 -47.29 13.94
N THR A 76 23.58 -46.37 14.74
CA THR A 76 24.27 -46.66 16.00
C THR A 76 23.62 -45.83 17.12
N ILE A 77 23.32 -46.49 18.23
CA ILE A 77 22.79 -45.86 19.43
C ILE A 77 23.93 -45.24 20.24
N THR A 78 23.78 -43.99 20.63
CA THR A 78 24.55 -43.36 21.72
C THR A 78 23.78 -43.56 23.03
N GLU A 79 24.47 -43.85 24.13
CA GLU A 79 23.89 -43.84 25.48
C GLU A 79 24.26 -42.53 26.18
N SER A 80 23.34 -41.97 26.95
CA SER A 80 23.56 -40.81 27.81
C SER A 80 22.94 -41.01 29.20
N THR A 81 23.42 -40.26 30.18
CA THR A 81 22.67 -39.93 31.40
C THR A 81 22.64 -38.43 31.62
N ILE A 82 21.57 -37.92 32.25
CA ILE A 82 21.46 -36.52 32.66
C ILE A 82 20.59 -36.38 33.92
N GLY A 83 20.97 -35.49 34.84
CA GLY A 83 20.17 -35.19 36.04
C GLY A 83 18.77 -34.69 35.70
N LEU A 84 17.74 -35.18 36.40
CA LEU A 84 16.33 -34.82 36.14
C LEU A 84 16.04 -33.31 36.13
N SER A 85 16.80 -32.53 36.91
CA SER A 85 16.67 -31.07 37.05
C SER A 85 17.60 -30.27 36.12
N THR A 86 18.47 -30.93 35.35
CA THR A 86 19.37 -30.27 34.41
C THR A 86 18.58 -29.80 33.17
N PRO A 87 18.74 -28.55 32.71
CA PRO A 87 18.17 -28.10 31.44
C PRO A 87 18.70 -28.90 30.26
N LEU A 88 17.82 -29.29 29.33
CA LEU A 88 18.18 -29.95 28.07
C LEU A 88 18.69 -28.95 27.03
N ALA A 89 19.29 -29.43 25.93
CA ALA A 89 19.75 -28.56 24.86
C ALA A 89 18.56 -28.04 24.04
N ASP A 90 17.69 -28.96 23.61
CA ASP A 90 16.33 -28.72 23.12
C ASP A 90 15.29 -29.36 24.06
N ASN A 91 14.05 -28.88 24.05
CA ASN A 91 12.97 -29.52 24.83
C ASN A 91 12.56 -30.87 24.23
N ASP A 92 12.74 -31.08 22.93
CA ASP A 92 12.45 -32.36 22.26
C ASP A 92 13.40 -33.49 22.71
N ASP A 93 14.61 -33.16 23.22
CA ASP A 93 15.59 -34.12 23.75
C ASP A 93 15.02 -35.00 24.87
N VAL A 94 13.92 -34.59 25.54
CA VAL A 94 13.29 -35.37 26.63
C VAL A 94 12.93 -36.80 26.18
N LYS A 95 12.59 -36.97 24.89
CA LYS A 95 12.24 -38.26 24.26
C LYS A 95 13.40 -39.26 24.28
N GLN A 96 14.65 -38.78 24.34
CA GLN A 96 15.83 -39.64 24.48
C GLN A 96 15.82 -40.40 25.82
N TYR A 97 15.23 -39.83 26.87
CA TYR A 97 15.27 -40.34 28.25
C TYR A 97 13.99 -41.08 28.69
N VAL A 98 13.01 -41.21 27.79
CA VAL A 98 11.70 -41.81 28.07
C VAL A 98 11.55 -43.17 27.37
N TRP A 99 10.93 -44.10 28.08
CA TRP A 99 10.86 -45.51 27.74
C TRP A 99 9.43 -46.04 27.87
N THR A 100 8.87 -46.55 26.78
CA THR A 100 7.60 -47.28 26.76
C THR A 100 7.84 -48.72 27.21
N VAL A 101 7.13 -49.17 28.23
CA VAL A 101 7.29 -50.51 28.83
C VAL A 101 6.35 -51.52 28.17
N GLY A 102 6.90 -52.60 27.62
CA GLY A 102 6.17 -53.81 27.25
C GLY A 102 6.29 -54.88 28.33
N ILE A 103 5.21 -55.63 28.59
CA ILE A 103 5.15 -56.70 29.60
C ILE A 103 4.56 -57.97 28.97
N THR A 104 5.13 -59.13 29.26
CA THR A 104 4.65 -60.45 28.83
C THR A 104 4.70 -61.44 30.00
N GLU A 105 3.56 -62.03 30.36
CA GLU A 105 3.46 -63.06 31.43
C GLU A 105 3.40 -64.50 30.85
N SER A 106 2.76 -64.66 29.69
CA SER A 106 2.42 -65.93 29.06
C SER A 106 2.91 -65.93 27.60
N PRO A 107 3.45 -67.04 27.07
CA PRO A 107 3.45 -68.42 27.60
C PRO A 107 4.67 -68.76 28.47
N LYS A 108 5.46 -67.77 28.94
CA LYS A 108 6.72 -68.04 29.64
C LYS A 108 6.55 -68.42 31.13
N GLY A 109 5.49 -67.97 31.80
CA GLY A 109 5.17 -68.34 33.19
C GLY A 109 5.74 -67.43 34.28
N PHE A 110 6.25 -66.25 33.91
CA PHE A 110 6.83 -65.22 34.78
C PHE A 110 6.75 -63.86 34.06
N PHE A 111 7.01 -62.76 34.76
CA PHE A 111 6.98 -61.41 34.19
C PHE A 111 8.24 -61.10 33.38
N SER A 112 8.09 -60.99 32.05
CA SER A 112 9.13 -60.59 31.10
C SER A 112 8.88 -59.15 30.62
N TYR A 113 9.84 -58.27 30.80
CA TYR A 113 9.79 -56.85 30.45
C TYR A 113 10.64 -56.56 29.20
N ASN A 114 10.19 -55.60 28.40
CA ASN A 114 10.98 -54.99 27.34
C ASN A 114 10.73 -53.48 27.30
N PHE A 115 11.70 -52.71 26.82
CA PHE A 115 11.69 -51.25 26.94
C PHE A 115 12.01 -50.61 25.60
N THR A 116 11.05 -49.87 25.04
CA THR A 116 11.22 -49.15 23.76
C THR A 116 11.48 -47.68 24.05
N ASN A 117 12.64 -47.18 23.64
CA ASN A 117 12.98 -45.76 23.75
C ASN A 117 12.08 -44.92 22.81
N VAL A 118 11.56 -43.79 23.31
CA VAL A 118 10.60 -42.95 22.57
C VAL A 118 11.22 -42.28 21.35
N GLU A 119 12.40 -41.66 21.49
CA GLU A 119 13.06 -40.95 20.39
C GLU A 119 13.48 -41.89 19.25
N THR A 120 14.25 -42.93 19.57
CA THR A 120 14.85 -43.82 18.57
C THR A 120 13.88 -44.87 18.02
N GLY A 121 12.77 -45.12 18.72
CA GLY A 121 11.83 -46.21 18.44
C GLY A 121 12.51 -47.60 18.46
N LYS A 122 13.56 -47.78 19.28
CA LYS A 122 14.31 -49.04 19.43
C LYS A 122 14.14 -49.63 20.81
N LEU A 123 14.22 -50.96 20.87
CA LEU A 123 14.28 -51.70 22.12
C LEU A 123 15.67 -51.55 22.77
N LEU A 124 15.70 -51.47 24.09
CA LEU A 124 16.90 -51.75 24.87
C LEU A 124 17.31 -53.21 24.65
N ARG A 125 18.54 -53.43 24.21
CA ARG A 125 19.05 -54.76 23.83
C ARG A 125 20.45 -54.96 24.38
N VAL A 126 20.76 -56.21 24.70
CA VAL A 126 22.08 -56.71 25.12
C VAL A 126 22.58 -57.68 24.05
N ASN A 127 23.90 -57.75 23.84
CA ASN A 127 24.48 -58.71 22.89
C ASN A 127 24.23 -60.19 23.29
N VAL A 128 24.42 -61.15 22.37
CA VAL A 128 24.30 -62.59 22.69
C VAL A 128 25.24 -63.06 23.81
N GLY A 129 26.35 -62.35 24.04
CA GLY A 129 27.35 -62.71 25.04
C GLY A 129 26.99 -62.28 26.48
N PHE A 130 25.93 -61.50 26.67
CA PHE A 130 25.58 -60.89 27.96
C PHE A 130 26.71 -60.00 28.55
N THR A 131 27.46 -59.29 27.71
CA THR A 131 28.61 -58.46 28.12
C THR A 131 28.44 -56.96 27.88
N ALA A 132 27.54 -56.52 27.00
CA ALA A 132 27.33 -55.11 26.69
C ALA A 132 25.96 -54.84 26.06
N ILE A 133 25.49 -53.59 26.18
CA ILE A 133 24.36 -53.05 25.40
C ILE A 133 24.66 -53.16 23.90
N GLU A 134 23.70 -53.66 23.11
CA GLU A 134 23.82 -53.76 21.66
C GLU A 134 23.38 -52.45 20.99
N LYS A 135 24.38 -51.66 20.58
CA LYS A 135 24.20 -50.31 20.03
C LYS A 135 23.93 -50.28 18.53
N ASN A 136 24.24 -51.34 17.79
CA ASN A 136 24.05 -51.37 16.34
C ASN A 136 22.62 -51.80 15.99
N THR A 137 21.82 -50.87 15.45
CA THR A 137 20.40 -51.13 15.14
C THR A 137 20.20 -52.10 13.97
N LYS A 138 21.27 -52.46 13.24
CA LYS A 138 21.25 -53.45 12.14
C LYS A 138 21.48 -54.88 12.62
N VAL A 139 21.86 -55.11 13.88
CA VAL A 139 21.98 -56.46 14.43
C VAL A 139 20.58 -57.05 14.57
N GLU A 140 20.32 -58.17 13.88
CA GLU A 140 19.06 -58.90 13.94
C GLU A 140 18.69 -59.29 15.37
N ASP A 141 17.41 -59.19 15.74
CA ASP A 141 16.94 -59.47 17.10
C ASP A 141 17.30 -60.87 17.62
N LYS A 142 17.39 -61.87 16.74
CA LYS A 142 17.82 -63.25 17.09
C LYS A 142 19.27 -63.32 17.63
N ASN A 143 20.07 -62.30 17.36
CA ASN A 143 21.44 -62.11 17.82
C ASN A 143 21.53 -61.12 19.00
N THR A 144 20.42 -60.90 19.71
CA THR A 144 20.33 -60.00 20.88
C THR A 144 19.45 -60.59 21.97
N ASN A 145 19.63 -60.12 23.20
CA ASN A 145 18.74 -60.35 24.32
C ASN A 145 17.98 -59.05 24.61
N LYS A 146 16.65 -59.10 24.63
CA LYS A 146 15.75 -57.94 24.80
C LYS A 146 14.66 -58.15 25.87
N ASP A 147 14.70 -59.32 26.50
CA ASP A 147 13.81 -59.74 27.56
C ASP A 147 14.52 -59.56 28.91
N PHE A 148 13.99 -58.66 29.72
CA PHE A 148 14.45 -58.41 31.09
C PHE A 148 13.46 -58.97 32.10
N VAL A 149 13.90 -59.18 33.33
CA VAL A 149 13.05 -59.58 34.47
C VAL A 149 13.47 -58.84 35.73
N PHE A 150 12.54 -58.64 36.67
CA PHE A 150 12.87 -58.11 37.98
C PHE A 150 12.90 -59.22 39.03
N ASP A 151 13.85 -59.10 39.96
CA ASP A 151 13.99 -60.04 41.07
C ASP A 151 14.66 -59.38 42.29
N GLY A 152 14.81 -60.13 43.38
CA GLY A 152 15.53 -59.69 44.57
C GLY A 152 17.05 -59.61 44.36
N SER A 153 17.74 -58.83 45.20
CA SER A 153 19.17 -58.48 45.02
C SER A 153 20.19 -59.58 45.31
N SER A 154 19.76 -60.83 45.56
CA SER A 154 20.64 -61.97 45.89
C SER A 154 20.00 -63.31 45.53
N VAL A 155 19.62 -63.48 44.27
CA VAL A 155 19.01 -64.71 43.74
C VAL A 155 20.02 -65.66 43.09
N SER A 156 19.78 -66.97 43.24
CA SER A 156 20.57 -68.04 42.62
C SER A 156 20.00 -68.54 41.29
N ALA A 157 18.73 -68.26 41.03
CA ALA A 157 18.02 -68.48 39.77
C ALA A 157 16.93 -67.40 39.63
N LEU A 158 16.63 -66.99 38.39
CA LEU A 158 15.61 -65.97 38.13
C LEU A 158 14.20 -66.55 38.28
N THR A 159 13.37 -65.88 39.09
CA THR A 159 11.95 -66.18 39.28
C THR A 159 11.07 -65.30 38.39
N GLY A 160 11.53 -64.08 38.07
CA GLY A 160 10.84 -63.14 37.19
C GLY A 160 9.54 -62.61 37.79
N GLY A 161 9.65 -61.98 38.96
CA GLY A 161 8.52 -61.34 39.62
C GLY A 161 8.09 -60.02 38.95
N ALA A 162 6.88 -59.58 39.25
CA ALA A 162 6.43 -58.24 38.89
C ALA A 162 7.29 -57.18 39.60
N TYR A 163 7.61 -56.08 38.89
CA TYR A 163 8.32 -54.94 39.45
C TYR A 163 7.62 -54.42 40.72
N SER A 164 8.37 -54.31 41.80
CA SER A 164 7.85 -53.95 43.13
C SER A 164 9.00 -53.52 44.05
N GLY A 165 8.67 -53.04 45.25
CA GLY A 165 9.67 -52.69 46.27
C GLY A 165 10.57 -53.84 46.76
N THR A 166 10.26 -55.10 46.42
CA THR A 166 11.12 -56.28 46.69
C THR A 166 11.76 -56.87 45.44
N ASN A 167 11.10 -56.77 44.29
CA ASN A 167 11.61 -57.22 42.99
C ASN A 167 11.94 -55.99 42.16
N ASN A 168 13.12 -55.42 42.37
CA ASN A 168 13.54 -54.15 41.78
C ASN A 168 14.88 -54.24 41.02
N ASN A 169 15.70 -55.26 41.25
CA ASN A 169 16.95 -55.45 40.49
C ASN A 169 16.65 -55.94 39.06
N LEU A 170 17.26 -55.29 38.06
CA LEU A 170 16.94 -55.53 36.64
C LEU A 170 17.89 -56.55 35.98
N TYR A 171 17.44 -57.80 35.90
CA TYR A 171 18.18 -58.93 35.32
C TYR A 171 17.85 -59.14 33.83
N ILE A 172 18.76 -59.79 33.09
CA ILE A 172 18.51 -60.25 31.71
C ILE A 172 18.04 -61.70 31.77
N TYR A 173 16.85 -61.98 31.23
CA TYR A 173 16.13 -63.25 31.42
C TYR A 173 16.96 -64.51 31.11
N SER A 174 17.69 -64.47 29.99
CA SER A 174 18.38 -65.62 29.39
C SER A 174 19.82 -65.81 29.87
N SER A 175 20.28 -65.06 30.88
CA SER A 175 21.69 -65.11 31.33
C SER A 175 22.03 -66.42 32.07
N SER A 176 23.08 -67.12 31.59
CA SER A 176 23.66 -68.27 32.27
C SER A 176 24.47 -67.83 33.49
N THR A 177 24.49 -68.63 34.58
CA THR A 177 25.27 -68.33 35.79
C THR A 177 26.76 -68.02 35.50
N PRO A 178 27.34 -66.92 36.03
CA PRO A 178 26.72 -65.95 36.95
C PRO A 178 25.68 -65.07 36.25
N LEU A 179 24.54 -64.87 36.92
CA LEU A 179 23.42 -64.11 36.37
C LEU A 179 23.85 -62.68 36.04
N ASN A 180 23.51 -62.23 34.83
CA ASN A 180 23.83 -60.90 34.34
C ASN A 180 22.58 -60.02 34.26
N GLY A 181 22.77 -58.73 34.51
CA GLY A 181 21.72 -57.72 34.51
C GLY A 181 22.31 -56.34 34.25
N LEU A 182 21.49 -55.31 34.40
CA LEU A 182 21.92 -53.94 34.24
C LEU A 182 22.45 -53.37 35.56
N ASN A 183 23.55 -52.63 35.44
CA ASN A 183 24.16 -51.87 36.51
C ASN A 183 24.53 -50.49 35.98
N TRP A 184 24.38 -49.46 36.80
CA TRP A 184 24.59 -48.09 36.37
C TRP A 184 25.96 -47.61 36.82
N GLY A 185 26.77 -47.20 35.85
CA GLY A 185 28.00 -46.46 36.10
C GLY A 185 27.71 -44.96 36.20
N SER A 186 28.74 -44.19 36.51
CA SER A 186 28.64 -42.73 36.73
C SER A 186 28.34 -41.89 35.47
N ASN A 187 27.93 -42.49 34.34
CA ASN A 187 27.64 -41.82 33.06
C ASN A 187 26.75 -42.63 32.08
N VAL A 188 26.69 -43.97 32.19
CA VAL A 188 25.95 -44.88 31.28
C VAL A 188 25.59 -46.19 31.97
N SER A 189 24.70 -46.99 31.36
CA SER A 189 24.45 -48.36 31.79
C SER A 189 25.61 -49.31 31.43
N THR A 190 25.72 -50.42 32.16
CA THR A 190 26.66 -51.50 31.92
C THR A 190 25.99 -52.84 32.17
N VAL A 191 26.46 -53.91 31.52
CA VAL A 191 26.04 -55.27 31.84
C VAL A 191 27.02 -55.85 32.86
N SER A 192 26.50 -56.36 33.98
CA SER A 192 27.31 -56.79 35.12
C SER A 192 26.66 -57.95 35.87
N THR A 193 27.40 -58.55 36.80
CA THR A 193 26.91 -59.52 37.80
C THR A 193 26.50 -58.85 39.12
N THR A 194 27.00 -57.65 39.40
CA THR A 194 26.45 -56.75 40.43
C THR A 194 25.28 -56.02 39.80
N ILE A 195 24.05 -56.30 40.25
CA ILE A 195 22.83 -55.73 39.65
C ILE A 195 22.29 -54.61 40.56
N ALA A 196 21.78 -53.54 39.97
CA ALA A 196 21.17 -52.43 40.70
C ALA A 196 19.66 -52.31 40.42
N ALA A 197 19.00 -51.51 41.27
CA ALA A 197 17.55 -51.33 41.29
C ALA A 197 17.16 -49.97 40.70
N PRO A 198 16.80 -49.87 39.41
CA PRO A 198 16.36 -48.62 38.81
C PRO A 198 15.06 -48.12 39.43
N ILE A 199 14.95 -46.80 39.49
CA ILE A 199 13.72 -46.09 39.84
C ILE A 199 13.02 -45.70 38.55
N PHE A 200 11.72 -45.98 38.47
CA PHE A 200 10.89 -45.53 37.35
C PHE A 200 9.94 -44.43 37.82
N TYR A 201 9.92 -43.32 37.10
CA TYR A 201 8.92 -42.27 37.27
C TYR A 201 7.98 -42.31 36.05
N GLU A 202 6.68 -42.55 36.30
CA GLU A 202 5.64 -42.58 35.27
C GLU A 202 5.47 -41.19 34.67
N VAL A 203 5.64 -41.06 33.35
CA VAL A 203 5.53 -39.78 32.63
C VAL A 203 4.08 -39.31 32.65
N LYS A 204 3.87 -38.01 32.88
CA LYS A 204 2.55 -37.40 33.05
C LYS A 204 2.36 -36.21 32.13
N SER A 205 1.11 -35.97 31.77
CA SER A 205 0.69 -34.76 31.08
C SER A 205 0.63 -33.54 31.99
N GLU A 206 0.99 -32.38 31.42
CA GLU A 206 0.84 -31.07 32.04
C GLU A 206 -0.56 -30.51 31.78
N LEU A 207 -1.23 -30.07 32.84
CA LEU A 207 -2.47 -29.29 32.74
C LEU A 207 -2.14 -27.83 32.40
N LEU A 208 -2.48 -27.40 31.19
CA LEU A 208 -2.21 -26.03 30.77
C LEU A 208 -3.14 -25.01 31.44
N THR A 209 -2.55 -24.23 32.34
CA THR A 209 -3.17 -23.05 32.99
C THR A 209 -2.63 -21.72 32.45
N ASN A 210 -1.95 -21.75 31.30
CA ASN A 210 -1.58 -20.58 30.50
C ASN A 210 -1.99 -20.85 29.04
N SER A 211 -2.38 -19.79 28.32
CA SER A 211 -2.80 -19.81 26.91
C SER A 211 -1.77 -19.21 25.94
N GLU A 212 -0.65 -18.70 26.45
CA GLU A 212 0.41 -18.01 25.69
C GLU A 212 1.00 -18.87 24.56
N GLU A 213 1.52 -20.06 24.88
CA GLU A 213 2.12 -20.98 23.90
C GLU A 213 1.15 -21.32 22.77
N LEU A 214 -0.11 -21.60 23.09
CA LEU A 214 -1.13 -21.89 22.09
C LEU A 214 -1.22 -20.72 21.11
N ASN A 215 -1.47 -19.51 21.60
CA ASN A 215 -1.62 -18.30 20.79
C ASN A 215 -0.34 -17.87 20.04
N ALA A 216 0.83 -18.41 20.36
CA ALA A 216 2.10 -18.00 19.77
C ALA A 216 2.18 -18.22 18.24
N LEU A 217 1.48 -19.25 17.73
CA LEU A 217 1.54 -19.70 16.33
C LEU A 217 1.38 -18.55 15.31
N TYR A 218 0.42 -17.65 15.54
CA TYR A 218 0.18 -16.49 14.67
C TYR A 218 0.65 -15.18 15.30
N ASN A 219 1.89 -15.17 15.82
CA ASN A 219 2.50 -14.02 16.48
C ASN A 219 1.65 -13.48 17.66
N THR A 220 1.18 -14.36 18.54
CA THR A 220 0.23 -14.03 19.63
C THR A 220 -1.17 -13.57 19.19
N SER A 221 -1.50 -13.63 17.88
CA SER A 221 -2.84 -13.32 17.35
C SER A 221 -3.85 -14.46 17.53
N GLY A 222 -3.38 -15.66 17.87
CA GLY A 222 -4.19 -16.88 17.91
C GLY A 222 -3.47 -18.07 17.32
N PHE A 223 -4.21 -19.13 17.04
CA PHE A 223 -3.71 -20.42 16.63
C PHE A 223 -4.74 -21.23 15.83
N SER A 224 -4.29 -22.37 15.32
CA SER A 224 -5.10 -23.42 14.73
C SER A 224 -4.49 -24.78 15.08
N PHE A 225 -5.33 -25.81 15.19
CA PHE A 225 -4.90 -27.19 15.41
C PHE A 225 -5.09 -28.04 14.16
N VAL A 226 -4.03 -28.74 13.76
CA VAL A 226 -4.11 -29.90 12.86
C VAL A 226 -4.15 -31.17 13.70
N SER A 227 -4.92 -32.16 13.25
CA SER A 227 -5.20 -33.37 14.04
C SER A 227 -4.47 -34.64 13.56
N LYS A 228 -4.37 -35.62 14.44
CA LYS A 228 -3.55 -36.84 14.29
C LYS A 228 -4.16 -37.79 13.27
N ARG A 229 -3.43 -38.03 12.19
CA ARG A 229 -3.88 -38.86 11.08
C ARG A 229 -4.06 -40.31 11.53
N LEU A 230 -5.27 -40.83 11.40
CA LEU A 230 -5.51 -42.26 11.50
C LEU A 230 -4.95 -42.97 10.26
N LYS A 231 -4.79 -44.28 10.37
CA LYS A 231 -4.36 -45.09 9.22
C LYS A 231 -5.38 -44.93 8.08
N ASP A 232 -4.85 -44.80 6.86
CA ASP A 232 -5.63 -44.63 5.62
C ASP A 232 -6.37 -43.27 5.51
N GLN A 233 -6.17 -42.33 6.45
CA GLN A 233 -6.71 -40.95 6.39
C GLN A 233 -5.78 -39.99 5.64
N GLY A 234 -6.27 -39.39 4.55
CA GLY A 234 -5.59 -38.30 3.82
C GLY A 234 -5.94 -36.89 4.31
N GLU A 235 -7.23 -36.55 4.37
CA GLU A 235 -7.74 -35.19 4.58
C GLU A 235 -8.21 -34.91 6.03
N GLU A 236 -8.17 -33.65 6.48
CA GLU A 236 -8.51 -33.23 7.86
C GLU A 236 -9.89 -33.76 8.29
N PRO A 237 -10.09 -34.24 9.55
CA PRO A 237 -11.39 -34.74 9.98
C PRO A 237 -12.47 -33.68 9.84
N ILE A 238 -13.60 -34.08 9.28
CA ILE A 238 -14.75 -33.21 9.03
C ILE A 238 -15.19 -32.60 10.37
N GLY A 239 -15.35 -31.27 10.37
CA GLY A 239 -15.79 -30.49 11.53
C GLY A 239 -14.69 -30.17 12.56
N ASN A 240 -13.40 -30.31 12.23
CA ASN A 240 -12.34 -29.71 13.04
C ASN A 240 -12.32 -28.18 12.89
N LEU A 241 -13.21 -27.48 13.60
CA LEU A 241 -13.28 -26.01 13.58
C LEU A 241 -12.01 -25.30 14.10
N PHE A 242 -11.10 -26.01 14.78
CA PHE A 242 -9.77 -25.47 15.11
C PHE A 242 -8.83 -25.44 13.90
N ASN A 243 -9.19 -26.05 12.77
CA ASN A 243 -8.48 -25.98 11.49
C ASN A 243 -9.01 -24.84 10.62
N ASP A 244 -10.34 -24.68 10.62
CA ASP A 244 -11.08 -23.75 9.74
C ASP A 244 -11.06 -22.29 10.21
N LYS A 245 -10.55 -22.02 11.42
CA LYS A 245 -10.65 -20.72 12.11
C LYS A 245 -9.33 -20.35 12.77
N MET A 246 -8.99 -19.05 12.81
CA MET A 246 -8.02 -18.53 13.76
C MET A 246 -8.67 -18.42 15.13
N VAL A 247 -8.28 -19.29 16.06
CA VAL A 247 -8.79 -19.37 17.42
C VAL A 247 -7.87 -18.61 18.37
N VAL A 248 -8.41 -17.95 19.39
CA VAL A 248 -7.63 -17.39 20.51
C VAL A 248 -7.97 -18.14 21.79
N ALA A 249 -6.95 -18.67 22.45
CA ALA A 249 -7.08 -19.28 23.77
C ALA A 249 -7.05 -18.21 24.88
N ARG A 250 -7.84 -18.43 25.92
CA ARG A 250 -7.80 -17.70 27.20
C ARG A 250 -8.02 -18.67 28.36
N TYR A 251 -7.12 -18.64 29.34
CA TYR A 251 -7.33 -19.36 30.60
C TYR A 251 -7.96 -18.45 31.65
N LEU A 252 -9.17 -18.79 32.09
CA LEU A 252 -9.88 -18.08 33.16
C LEU A 252 -9.58 -18.75 34.50
N ALA A 253 -8.64 -18.19 35.27
CA ALA A 253 -8.19 -18.78 36.54
C ALA A 253 -9.24 -18.77 37.67
N ARG A 254 -10.27 -17.91 37.60
CA ARG A 254 -11.34 -17.78 38.61
C ARG A 254 -12.67 -17.43 37.93
N PRO A 255 -13.78 -18.12 38.24
CA PRO A 255 -15.03 -17.98 37.51
C PRO A 255 -15.59 -16.56 37.58
N ILE A 256 -16.33 -16.13 36.56
CA ILE A 256 -16.97 -14.81 36.49
C ILE A 256 -18.45 -14.98 36.86
N THR A 257 -18.83 -14.46 38.02
CA THR A 257 -20.24 -14.41 38.46
C THR A 257 -21.02 -13.39 37.63
N ILE A 258 -22.21 -13.76 37.17
CA ILE A 258 -23.11 -12.89 36.41
C ILE A 258 -24.08 -12.19 37.38
N ASP A 259 -24.50 -10.97 37.04
CA ASP A 259 -25.55 -10.28 37.79
C ASP A 259 -26.91 -10.95 37.55
N ALA A 260 -27.46 -11.57 38.61
CA ALA A 260 -28.75 -12.25 38.56
C ALA A 260 -29.92 -11.32 38.20
N THR A 261 -29.78 -9.99 38.34
CA THR A 261 -30.81 -9.04 37.91
C THR A 261 -30.96 -9.00 36.38
N GLN A 262 -29.98 -9.48 35.62
CA GLN A 262 -30.06 -9.62 34.16
C GLN A 262 -30.78 -10.91 33.69
N TYR A 263 -31.24 -11.77 34.61
CA TYR A 263 -32.03 -12.96 34.30
C TYR A 263 -33.44 -12.87 34.93
N PRO A 264 -34.40 -12.17 34.29
CA PRO A 264 -35.74 -11.95 34.83
C PRO A 264 -36.48 -13.27 35.12
N GLY A 265 -36.73 -13.54 36.41
CA GLY A 265 -37.38 -14.76 36.89
C GLY A 265 -36.46 -15.72 37.63
N TYR A 266 -35.13 -15.56 37.53
CA TYR A 266 -34.21 -16.33 38.36
C TYR A 266 -34.20 -15.81 39.80
N SER A 267 -34.41 -16.71 40.78
CA SER A 267 -34.54 -16.36 42.20
C SER A 267 -33.61 -17.16 43.13
N GLY A 268 -32.55 -17.76 42.57
CA GLY A 268 -31.54 -18.51 43.32
C GLY A 268 -30.31 -17.66 43.66
N SER A 269 -29.18 -18.32 43.95
CA SER A 269 -27.93 -17.62 44.24
C SER A 269 -27.27 -17.12 42.95
N SER A 270 -26.70 -15.90 42.97
CA SER A 270 -25.89 -15.39 41.85
C SER A 270 -24.64 -16.26 41.60
N SER A 271 -24.14 -16.98 42.61
CA SER A 271 -23.07 -17.97 42.44
C SER A 271 -23.37 -19.08 41.42
N ASP A 272 -24.66 -19.33 41.16
CA ASP A 272 -25.09 -20.41 40.30
C ASP A 272 -25.20 -19.96 38.83
N LEU A 273 -25.09 -18.65 38.55
CA LEU A 273 -24.98 -18.06 37.22
C LEU A 273 -23.55 -17.53 37.03
N GLN A 274 -22.70 -18.31 36.36
CA GLN A 274 -21.29 -17.93 36.18
C GLN A 274 -20.67 -18.56 34.94
N ILE A 275 -19.63 -17.91 34.43
CA ILE A 275 -18.66 -18.49 33.49
C ILE A 275 -17.61 -19.25 34.33
N PRO A 276 -17.52 -20.60 34.27
CA PRO A 276 -16.57 -21.39 35.08
C PRO A 276 -15.10 -21.04 34.83
N ALA A 277 -14.22 -21.37 35.78
CA ALA A 277 -12.78 -21.36 35.54
C ALA A 277 -12.37 -22.52 34.61
N GLY A 278 -11.49 -22.25 33.64
CA GLY A 278 -11.08 -23.20 32.61
C GLY A 278 -10.48 -22.52 31.36
N MET A 279 -10.16 -23.30 30.33
CA MET A 279 -9.68 -22.80 29.04
C MET A 279 -10.86 -22.54 28.09
N TYR A 280 -10.88 -21.39 27.44
CA TYR A 280 -11.88 -20.99 26.45
C TYR A 280 -11.23 -20.65 25.11
N PHE A 281 -11.94 -20.95 24.02
CA PHE A 281 -11.45 -20.89 22.65
C PHE A 281 -12.31 -19.97 21.80
N PHE A 282 -11.84 -18.75 21.55
CA PHE A 282 -12.59 -17.66 20.92
C PHE A 282 -12.30 -17.54 19.43
N THR A 283 -13.33 -17.39 18.60
CA THR A 283 -13.19 -17.11 17.17
C THR A 283 -13.38 -15.62 16.86
N LYS A 284 -14.27 -14.92 17.58
CA LYS A 284 -14.54 -13.47 17.45
C LYS A 284 -14.60 -12.81 18.84
N ASN A 285 -14.20 -11.53 18.92
CA ASN A 285 -14.24 -10.67 20.13
C ASN A 285 -13.59 -11.29 21.40
N ALA A 286 -12.48 -12.00 21.27
CA ALA A 286 -11.80 -12.63 22.41
C ALA A 286 -11.47 -11.60 23.51
N PRO A 287 -11.81 -11.85 24.80
CA PRO A 287 -11.54 -10.93 25.90
C PRO A 287 -10.09 -10.47 25.96
N ALA A 288 -9.89 -9.19 26.30
CA ALA A 288 -8.57 -8.58 26.45
C ALA A 288 -7.76 -9.22 27.59
N LEU A 289 -6.45 -9.02 27.55
CA LEU A 289 -5.57 -9.22 28.71
C LEU A 289 -5.36 -7.86 29.40
N ASP A 290 -5.09 -7.89 30.71
CA ASP A 290 -4.65 -6.72 31.47
C ASP A 290 -3.11 -6.57 31.48
N ASN A 291 -2.62 -5.54 32.17
CA ASN A 291 -1.19 -5.24 32.27
C ASN A 291 -0.39 -6.26 33.13
N SER A 292 -0.96 -7.42 33.45
CA SER A 292 -0.33 -8.55 34.12
C SER A 292 -0.63 -9.88 33.38
N ASP A 293 -0.95 -9.77 32.10
CA ASP A 293 -1.32 -10.84 31.17
C ASP A 293 -2.50 -11.71 31.65
N GLN A 294 -3.29 -11.21 32.61
CA GLN A 294 -4.48 -11.89 33.09
C GLN A 294 -5.69 -11.52 32.23
N VAL A 295 -6.59 -12.48 32.01
CA VAL A 295 -7.79 -12.24 31.20
C VAL A 295 -8.72 -11.27 31.92
N VAL A 296 -9.14 -10.20 31.24
CA VAL A 296 -10.08 -9.22 31.80
C VAL A 296 -11.41 -9.90 32.13
N ARG A 297 -11.90 -9.70 33.35
CA ARG A 297 -13.07 -10.39 33.93
C ARG A 297 -14.35 -9.55 33.93
N ASP A 298 -14.46 -8.56 33.04
CA ASP A 298 -15.76 -7.93 32.74
C ASP A 298 -16.65 -8.95 32.02
N TYR A 299 -17.82 -9.25 32.59
CA TYR A 299 -18.73 -10.21 31.99
C TYR A 299 -19.32 -9.69 30.67
N ASN A 300 -19.48 -8.38 30.45
CA ASN A 300 -20.07 -7.85 29.22
C ASN A 300 -19.16 -8.15 28.02
N ALA A 301 -17.86 -7.93 28.14
CA ALA A 301 -16.87 -8.33 27.14
C ALA A 301 -16.88 -9.83 26.85
N TRP A 302 -17.14 -10.67 27.86
CA TRP A 302 -17.27 -12.12 27.68
C TRP A 302 -18.59 -12.51 26.99
N LEU A 303 -19.74 -11.95 27.37
CA LEU A 303 -21.05 -12.30 26.78
C LEU A 303 -21.09 -12.01 25.27
N ASN A 304 -20.47 -10.91 24.83
CA ASN A 304 -20.37 -10.49 23.42
C ASN A 304 -19.24 -11.22 22.63
N ALA A 305 -18.65 -12.28 23.19
CA ALA A 305 -17.55 -13.02 22.58
C ALA A 305 -18.00 -14.37 22.03
N THR A 306 -17.53 -14.72 20.82
CA THR A 306 -17.87 -15.97 20.15
C THR A 306 -16.83 -17.04 20.45
N VAL A 307 -17.27 -18.19 20.96
CA VAL A 307 -16.45 -19.35 21.34
C VAL A 307 -16.81 -20.61 20.55
N LEU A 308 -15.85 -21.52 20.43
CA LEU A 308 -16.09 -22.91 20.04
C LEU A 308 -16.67 -23.68 21.23
N VAL A 309 -17.78 -24.39 21.01
CA VAL A 309 -18.46 -25.19 22.03
C VAL A 309 -18.81 -26.58 21.49
N ALA A 310 -18.83 -27.59 22.35
CA ALA A 310 -19.43 -28.88 21.99
C ALA A 310 -20.97 -28.76 21.97
N SER A 311 -21.59 -29.08 20.84
CA SER A 311 -23.05 -28.95 20.69
C SER A 311 -23.79 -29.86 21.68
N SER A 312 -24.90 -29.37 22.24
CA SER A 312 -25.80 -30.20 23.06
C SER A 312 -26.76 -31.04 22.21
N THR A 313 -26.91 -30.73 20.93
CA THR A 313 -27.96 -31.29 20.05
C THR A 313 -27.42 -31.91 18.77
N GLU A 314 -26.45 -31.26 18.13
CA GLU A 314 -25.91 -31.66 16.83
C GLU A 314 -24.85 -32.75 16.97
N THR A 315 -24.88 -33.68 16.02
CA THR A 315 -23.98 -34.84 15.95
C THR A 315 -23.42 -34.97 14.55
N MET A 316 -22.16 -35.38 14.44
CA MET A 316 -21.54 -35.67 13.14
C MET A 316 -22.30 -36.79 12.40
N GLU A 317 -22.19 -36.79 11.07
CA GLU A 317 -22.94 -37.74 10.24
C GLU A 317 -22.53 -39.19 10.55
N GLY A 318 -23.51 -40.07 10.72
CA GLY A 318 -23.28 -41.49 11.05
C GLY A 318 -22.85 -41.79 12.50
N THR A 319 -22.43 -40.81 13.30
CA THR A 319 -21.84 -41.04 14.64
C THR A 319 -22.87 -41.27 15.77
N ASN A 320 -24.18 -41.16 15.47
CA ASN A 320 -25.27 -41.15 16.47
C ASN A 320 -25.38 -42.38 17.39
N ALA A 321 -24.68 -43.48 17.12
CA ALA A 321 -24.80 -44.73 17.88
C ALA A 321 -24.48 -44.58 19.38
N GLY A 322 -23.51 -43.74 19.74
CA GLY A 322 -23.10 -43.49 21.14
C GLY A 322 -23.76 -42.29 21.81
N ARG A 323 -24.70 -41.60 21.13
CA ARG A 323 -25.29 -40.33 21.58
C ARG A 323 -25.78 -40.32 23.03
N ALA A 324 -26.33 -41.43 23.53
CA ALA A 324 -26.85 -41.54 24.91
C ALA A 324 -25.76 -41.46 26.01
N ASN A 325 -24.49 -41.64 25.65
CA ASN A 325 -23.34 -41.51 26.55
C ASN A 325 -22.67 -40.14 26.49
N GLY A 326 -22.92 -39.37 25.41
CA GLY A 326 -22.20 -38.13 25.09
C GLY A 326 -21.24 -38.28 23.91
N ASP A 327 -21.26 -39.40 23.20
CA ASP A 327 -20.45 -39.62 21.99
C ASP A 327 -21.11 -38.99 20.75
N GLY A 328 -20.31 -38.60 19.76
CA GLY A 328 -20.78 -38.25 18.42
C GLY A 328 -21.18 -36.80 18.20
N PHE A 329 -21.09 -35.92 19.22
CA PHE A 329 -21.48 -34.51 19.09
C PHE A 329 -20.45 -33.68 18.32
N SER A 330 -20.92 -32.62 17.67
CA SER A 330 -20.10 -31.69 16.87
C SER A 330 -19.54 -30.52 17.69
N LEU A 331 -18.57 -29.81 17.11
CA LEU A 331 -18.21 -28.44 17.53
C LEU A 331 -19.03 -27.42 16.75
N VAL A 332 -19.45 -26.34 17.41
CA VAL A 332 -20.14 -25.19 16.80
C VAL A 332 -19.62 -23.86 17.36
N GLU A 333 -19.81 -22.76 16.63
CA GLU A 333 -19.55 -21.40 17.12
C GLU A 333 -20.78 -20.85 17.83
N LYS A 334 -20.61 -20.28 19.04
CA LYS A 334 -21.66 -19.60 19.81
C LYS A 334 -21.16 -18.38 20.55
N GLU A 335 -21.96 -17.33 20.63
CA GLU A 335 -21.71 -16.23 21.57
C GLU A 335 -21.97 -16.71 23.01
N ILE A 336 -21.18 -16.26 23.99
CA ILE A 336 -21.38 -16.70 25.38
C ILE A 336 -22.74 -16.24 25.92
N GLY A 337 -23.30 -15.14 25.42
CA GLY A 337 -24.68 -14.71 25.71
C GLY A 337 -25.78 -15.68 25.24
N ASP A 338 -25.54 -16.51 24.23
CA ASP A 338 -26.46 -17.57 23.78
C ASP A 338 -26.46 -18.81 24.71
N LEU A 339 -25.47 -18.92 25.59
CA LEU A 339 -25.26 -20.10 26.43
C LEU A 339 -26.05 -20.00 27.74
N ASN A 340 -26.62 -21.12 28.18
CA ASN A 340 -27.16 -21.21 29.54
C ASN A 340 -25.99 -21.24 30.54
N LEU A 341 -25.89 -20.15 31.32
CA LEU A 341 -24.81 -19.88 32.28
C LEU A 341 -25.05 -20.52 33.66
N TYR A 342 -26.10 -21.36 33.81
CA TYR A 342 -26.41 -22.04 35.06
C TYR A 342 -25.48 -23.23 35.32
N VAL A 343 -24.77 -23.19 36.45
CA VAL A 343 -23.79 -24.22 36.88
C VAL A 343 -24.23 -25.00 38.12
N GLY A 344 -25.37 -24.62 38.72
CA GLY A 344 -25.88 -25.18 39.96
C GLY A 344 -26.52 -26.56 39.83
N THR A 345 -27.12 -27.03 40.92
CA THR A 345 -27.73 -28.37 41.00
C THR A 345 -29.23 -28.40 40.69
N GLY A 346 -29.91 -27.25 40.64
CA GLY A 346 -31.35 -27.13 40.44
C GLY A 346 -31.79 -27.57 39.05
N ALA A 347 -32.52 -28.69 38.98
CA ALA A 347 -32.89 -29.32 37.71
C ALA A 347 -33.72 -28.42 36.76
N ALA A 348 -34.50 -27.47 37.30
CA ALA A 348 -35.33 -26.54 36.52
C ALA A 348 -34.54 -25.44 35.78
N TRP A 349 -33.26 -25.25 36.11
CA TRP A 349 -32.38 -24.22 35.51
C TRP A 349 -31.26 -24.81 34.65
N LYS A 350 -30.99 -26.12 34.79
CA LYS A 350 -30.07 -26.86 33.92
C LYS A 350 -30.62 -26.96 32.49
N THR A 351 -29.73 -27.01 31.50
CA THR A 351 -30.17 -27.02 30.10
C THR A 351 -31.11 -28.16 29.74
N GLN A 352 -32.00 -27.87 28.79
CA GLN A 352 -32.95 -28.79 28.16
C GLN A 352 -33.20 -28.40 26.69
N GLY A 353 -33.82 -29.29 25.92
CA GLY A 353 -34.27 -28.98 24.56
C GLY A 353 -33.11 -28.70 23.60
N ASP A 354 -32.96 -27.45 23.18
CA ASP A 354 -31.95 -27.00 22.22
C ASP A 354 -30.91 -26.05 22.87
N GLU A 355 -30.95 -25.88 24.19
CA GLU A 355 -30.02 -25.05 24.95
C GLU A 355 -28.62 -25.69 25.08
N ILE A 356 -27.56 -24.88 24.97
CA ILE A 356 -26.17 -25.31 25.19
C ILE A 356 -25.70 -24.76 26.55
N SER A 357 -25.00 -25.58 27.34
CA SER A 357 -24.48 -25.16 28.65
C SER A 357 -23.12 -24.47 28.50
N ILE A 358 -22.85 -23.45 29.31
CA ILE A 358 -21.51 -22.85 29.42
C ILE A 358 -20.40 -23.86 29.73
N HIS A 359 -20.74 -24.98 30.40
CA HIS A 359 -19.79 -26.07 30.62
C HIS A 359 -19.27 -26.70 29.32
N ASN A 360 -20.05 -26.67 28.22
CA ASN A 360 -19.64 -27.20 26.92
C ASN A 360 -18.59 -26.33 26.19
N ALA A 361 -18.29 -25.13 26.72
CA ALA A 361 -17.26 -24.22 26.24
C ALA A 361 -15.99 -24.23 27.10
N CYS A 362 -16.04 -24.88 28.27
CA CYS A 362 -15.06 -24.78 29.35
C CYS A 362 -14.08 -25.96 29.28
N PHE A 363 -13.09 -25.87 28.41
CA PHE A 363 -12.14 -26.96 28.14
C PHE A 363 -11.06 -27.10 29.22
N ARG A 364 -10.66 -28.35 29.45
CA ARG A 364 -9.39 -28.71 30.08
C ARG A 364 -8.42 -29.16 28.98
N VAL A 365 -7.24 -28.56 28.93
CA VAL A 365 -6.19 -28.89 27.94
C VAL A 365 -5.04 -29.60 28.65
N GLN A 366 -4.75 -30.82 28.21
CA GLN A 366 -3.54 -31.55 28.61
C GLN A 366 -2.48 -31.41 27.53
N LYS A 367 -1.21 -31.32 27.96
CA LYS A 367 -0.03 -31.33 27.09
C LYS A 367 0.91 -32.48 27.46
N SER A 368 1.47 -33.14 26.45
CA SER A 368 2.58 -34.09 26.57
C SER A 368 3.75 -33.63 25.71
N TYR A 369 4.96 -33.58 26.27
CA TYR A 369 6.17 -33.17 25.54
C TYR A 369 6.84 -34.34 24.77
N VAL A 370 6.36 -35.57 24.98
CA VAL A 370 6.89 -36.78 24.33
C VAL A 370 6.06 -37.23 23.13
N GLU A 371 4.82 -36.72 22.98
CA GLU A 371 3.92 -37.11 21.89
C GLU A 371 4.03 -36.19 20.67
N SER A 372 4.08 -36.79 19.47
CA SER A 372 4.18 -36.08 18.18
C SER A 372 2.96 -35.20 17.82
N TYR A 373 1.84 -35.41 18.53
CA TYR A 373 0.72 -34.49 18.62
C TYR A 373 0.55 -34.22 20.12
N PRO A 374 0.99 -33.08 20.66
CA PRO A 374 1.19 -32.94 22.11
C PRO A 374 -0.08 -32.60 22.90
N TYR A 375 -1.21 -32.24 22.27
CA TYR A 375 -2.39 -31.71 22.98
C TYR A 375 -3.61 -32.66 22.97
N GLU A 376 -4.31 -32.72 24.11
CA GLU A 376 -5.64 -33.35 24.27
C GLU A 376 -6.64 -32.35 24.86
N LEU A 377 -7.85 -32.27 24.30
CA LEU A 377 -8.92 -31.36 24.72
C LEU A 377 -10.07 -32.15 25.38
N ASN A 378 -10.37 -31.81 26.63
CA ASN A 378 -11.38 -32.45 27.48
C ASN A 378 -12.50 -31.48 27.87
N LEU A 379 -13.69 -32.03 28.15
CA LEU A 379 -14.75 -31.36 28.91
C LEU A 379 -15.08 -32.22 30.14
N ASP A 380 -14.63 -31.78 31.32
CA ASP A 380 -14.88 -32.46 32.59
C ASP A 380 -16.35 -32.41 33.03
N ARG A 381 -17.14 -31.55 32.38
CA ARG A 381 -18.61 -31.56 32.36
C ARG A 381 -19.06 -31.22 30.94
N PHE A 382 -19.75 -32.14 30.28
CA PHE A 382 -20.42 -31.93 29.00
C PHE A 382 -21.89 -32.24 29.17
N ARG A 383 -22.78 -31.32 28.77
CA ARG A 383 -24.23 -31.46 28.93
C ARG A 383 -24.94 -31.49 27.58
N PHE A 384 -25.69 -32.57 27.33
CA PHE A 384 -26.17 -32.93 25.99
C PHE A 384 -27.56 -33.60 26.01
N ARG A 385 -28.27 -33.46 24.89
CA ARG A 385 -29.61 -34.00 24.63
C ARG A 385 -29.54 -35.50 24.29
N ILE A 386 -30.01 -36.32 25.23
CA ILE A 386 -29.87 -37.79 25.22
C ILE A 386 -30.51 -38.40 23.96
N GLN A 387 -31.65 -37.87 23.52
CA GLN A 387 -32.41 -38.34 22.37
C GLN A 387 -32.92 -37.12 21.58
N GLY A 388 -32.67 -37.05 20.27
CA GLY A 388 -33.06 -35.91 19.45
C GLY A 388 -34.57 -35.59 19.46
N SER A 389 -35.42 -36.58 19.77
CA SER A 389 -36.87 -36.42 19.89
C SER A 389 -37.38 -35.94 21.27
N LYS A 390 -36.50 -35.72 22.26
CA LYS A 390 -36.88 -35.30 23.63
C LYS A 390 -36.00 -34.17 24.15
N ALA A 391 -36.54 -33.37 25.08
CA ALA A 391 -35.80 -32.28 25.73
C ALA A 391 -34.81 -32.76 26.82
N ASP A 392 -34.79 -34.05 27.16
CA ASP A 392 -34.00 -34.61 28.27
C ASP A 392 -32.49 -34.47 28.06
N HIS A 393 -31.80 -33.79 28.99
CA HIS A 393 -30.35 -33.57 28.96
C HIS A 393 -29.62 -34.27 30.12
N LYS A 394 -28.49 -34.89 29.80
CA LYS A 394 -27.60 -35.61 30.73
C LYS A 394 -26.23 -34.92 30.81
N ASP A 395 -25.56 -35.10 31.94
CA ASP A 395 -24.17 -34.68 32.15
C ASP A 395 -23.23 -35.89 31.94
N ALA A 396 -22.10 -35.70 31.25
CA ALA A 396 -21.02 -36.68 31.10
C ALA A 396 -19.63 -36.01 31.17
N GLN A 397 -18.57 -36.81 31.08
CA GLN A 397 -17.21 -36.34 30.85
C GLN A 397 -16.77 -36.87 29.47
N ILE A 398 -16.26 -35.99 28.62
CA ILE A 398 -15.85 -36.33 27.24
C ILE A 398 -14.47 -35.78 26.91
N LYS A 399 -13.85 -36.32 25.88
CA LYS A 399 -12.73 -35.68 25.16
C LYS A 399 -13.04 -35.57 23.67
N LEU A 400 -12.36 -34.65 22.99
CA LEU A 400 -12.40 -34.56 21.53
C LEU A 400 -11.47 -35.61 20.94
N GLU A 401 -12.00 -36.47 20.07
CA GLU A 401 -11.27 -37.56 19.42
C GLU A 401 -11.75 -37.71 17.96
N ILE A 402 -10.95 -38.39 17.12
CA ILE A 402 -11.31 -38.67 15.73
C ILE A 402 -12.05 -40.00 15.65
N LEU A 403 -13.26 -39.98 15.09
CA LEU A 403 -14.06 -41.17 14.82
C LEU A 403 -14.12 -41.43 13.32
N GLN A 404 -13.77 -42.64 12.90
CA GLN A 404 -14.00 -43.11 11.53
C GLN A 404 -15.45 -43.60 11.39
N HIS A 405 -16.11 -43.20 10.30
CA HIS A 405 -17.40 -43.77 9.90
C HIS A 405 -17.45 -43.90 8.37
N ASN A 406 -17.55 -45.15 7.90
CA ASN A 406 -17.29 -45.53 6.51
C ASN A 406 -15.89 -45.06 6.07
N ASP A 407 -15.78 -44.45 4.89
CA ASP A 407 -14.52 -43.92 4.35
C ASP A 407 -14.16 -42.53 4.92
N ASN A 408 -15.03 -41.92 5.73
CA ASN A 408 -14.87 -40.57 6.29
C ASN A 408 -14.35 -40.60 7.73
N PHE A 409 -13.68 -39.51 8.11
CA PHE A 409 -13.16 -39.26 9.45
C PHE A 409 -13.75 -37.95 9.98
N TYR A 410 -14.22 -37.94 11.22
CA TYR A 410 -14.90 -36.80 11.86
C TYR A 410 -14.23 -36.46 13.18
N LEU A 411 -14.08 -35.17 13.51
CA LEU A 411 -13.72 -34.76 14.86
C LEU A 411 -14.98 -34.69 15.72
N THR A 412 -15.00 -35.36 16.87
CA THR A 412 -16.23 -35.49 17.66
C THR A 412 -15.97 -35.67 19.15
N THR A 413 -17.00 -35.54 19.98
CA THR A 413 -16.95 -35.95 21.38
C THR A 413 -16.92 -37.48 21.49
N ILE A 414 -16.08 -38.01 22.37
CA ILE A 414 -16.15 -39.39 22.85
C ILE A 414 -16.17 -39.37 24.38
N SER A 415 -17.11 -40.10 24.98
CA SER A 415 -17.26 -40.22 26.42
C SER A 415 -16.12 -41.03 27.03
N ASN A 416 -15.72 -40.64 28.25
CA ASN A 416 -14.52 -41.17 28.91
C ASN A 416 -14.77 -42.57 29.52
N THR A 417 -14.98 -43.58 28.67
CA THR A 417 -15.31 -44.95 29.06
C THR A 417 -14.07 -45.79 29.31
N SER A 418 -13.74 -45.99 30.59
CA SER A 418 -12.77 -46.94 31.18
C SER A 418 -11.30 -46.91 30.74
N ASP A 419 -11.01 -46.66 29.47
CA ASP A 419 -9.67 -46.69 28.89
C ASP A 419 -8.97 -45.35 29.19
N LYS A 420 -8.44 -45.24 30.40
CA LYS A 420 -7.77 -44.04 30.95
C LYS A 420 -6.39 -43.74 30.32
N THR A 421 -6.22 -44.05 29.04
CA THR A 421 -5.06 -43.59 28.28
C THR A 421 -5.34 -42.18 27.75
N ASP A 422 -4.42 -41.26 28.03
CA ASP A 422 -4.38 -39.98 27.35
C ASP A 422 -4.15 -40.26 25.84
N LYS A 423 -4.90 -39.57 24.99
CA LYS A 423 -4.96 -39.69 23.54
C LYS A 423 -4.76 -38.31 22.93
N PHE A 424 -3.52 -37.83 23.00
CA PHE A 424 -3.14 -36.58 22.37
C PHE A 424 -3.26 -36.73 20.85
N ILE A 425 -4.13 -35.91 20.27
CA ILE A 425 -4.47 -35.92 18.84
C ILE A 425 -4.32 -34.56 18.17
N PHE A 426 -4.01 -33.48 18.89
CA PHE A 426 -3.86 -32.15 18.31
C PHE A 426 -2.42 -31.65 18.38
N LYS A 427 -2.00 -30.88 17.38
CA LYS A 427 -0.79 -30.06 17.41
C LYS A 427 -1.04 -28.70 16.77
N LEU A 428 -0.29 -27.70 17.22
CA LEU A 428 -0.25 -26.41 16.52
C LEU A 428 0.21 -26.63 15.08
N GLY A 429 -0.51 -26.06 14.13
CA GLY A 429 -0.21 -26.22 12.71
C GLY A 429 -0.94 -25.17 11.89
N VAL A 430 -0.24 -24.57 10.94
CA VAL A 430 -0.77 -23.45 10.14
C VAL A 430 -1.87 -23.96 9.20
N ALA A 431 -3.11 -23.67 9.56
CA ALA A 431 -4.32 -24.15 8.91
C ALA A 431 -5.30 -23.00 8.65
N GLY A 432 -6.31 -23.20 7.79
CA GLY A 432 -7.24 -22.14 7.39
C GLY A 432 -6.58 -20.87 6.82
N THR A 433 -5.30 -20.95 6.41
CA THR A 433 -4.44 -19.80 6.15
C THR A 433 -4.15 -19.68 4.65
N LYS A 434 -4.20 -18.45 4.11
CA LYS A 434 -3.87 -18.19 2.70
C LYS A 434 -2.37 -18.37 2.45
N LYS A 435 -1.99 -19.24 1.51
CA LYS A 435 -0.59 -19.41 1.10
C LYS A 435 -0.13 -18.18 0.32
N GLY A 436 1.04 -17.62 0.66
CA GLY A 436 1.51 -16.38 0.04
C GLY A 436 1.74 -16.52 -1.47
N ILE A 437 2.17 -17.70 -1.92
CA ILE A 437 2.41 -18.02 -3.35
C ILE A 437 1.14 -17.97 -4.22
N GLU A 438 -0.05 -18.07 -3.63
CA GLU A 438 -1.34 -17.95 -4.34
C GLU A 438 -1.73 -16.50 -4.63
N LEU A 439 -1.11 -15.52 -3.95
CA LEU A 439 -1.28 -14.09 -4.18
C LEU A 439 -0.25 -13.54 -5.19
N LEU A 440 0.61 -14.38 -5.73
CA LEU A 440 1.65 -13.99 -6.67
C LEU A 440 1.22 -14.17 -8.12
N ASN A 441 1.57 -13.22 -9.00
CA ASN A 441 1.43 -13.39 -10.44
C ASN A 441 2.27 -14.57 -10.95
N LYS A 442 1.81 -15.23 -12.02
CA LYS A 442 2.55 -16.31 -12.70
C LYS A 442 3.59 -15.78 -13.70
N GLU A 443 3.36 -14.58 -14.22
CA GLU A 443 4.33 -13.81 -15.01
C GLU A 443 5.36 -13.14 -14.09
N ALA A 444 6.51 -12.74 -14.64
CA ALA A 444 7.52 -11.94 -13.93
C ALA A 444 7.07 -10.47 -13.80
N LYS A 445 5.95 -10.24 -13.10
CA LYS A 445 5.33 -8.95 -12.78
C LYS A 445 5.01 -8.86 -11.29
N ALA A 446 5.23 -7.70 -10.68
CA ALA A 446 4.92 -7.45 -9.27
C ALA A 446 3.45 -7.77 -8.94
N ALA A 447 3.23 -8.52 -7.86
CA ALA A 447 1.88 -8.69 -7.32
C ALA A 447 1.55 -7.50 -6.41
N VAL A 448 0.64 -6.63 -6.87
CA VAL A 448 0.35 -5.33 -6.25
C VAL A 448 -1.11 -5.27 -5.82
N TYR A 449 -1.34 -4.78 -4.61
CA TYR A 449 -2.65 -4.68 -3.98
C TYR A 449 -2.86 -3.31 -3.34
N THR A 450 -4.09 -2.80 -3.38
CA THR A 450 -4.54 -1.77 -2.43
C THR A 450 -5.20 -2.47 -1.25
N ILE A 451 -4.98 -1.94 -0.04
CA ILE A 451 -5.42 -2.58 1.20
C ILE A 451 -6.41 -1.64 1.88
N ARG A 452 -7.64 -2.13 2.13
CA ARG A 452 -8.72 -1.36 2.75
C ARG A 452 -9.12 -2.00 4.07
N VAL A 453 -9.21 -1.22 5.14
CA VAL A 453 -9.54 -1.72 6.47
C VAL A 453 -11.06 -1.88 6.61
N LEU A 454 -11.51 -3.03 7.13
CA LEU A 454 -12.91 -3.34 7.42
C LEU A 454 -13.19 -3.49 8.93
N SER A 455 -12.16 -3.53 9.79
CA SER A 455 -12.33 -3.41 11.24
C SER A 455 -12.79 -2.00 11.65
N GLY A 456 -13.38 -1.89 12.84
CA GLY A 456 -13.79 -0.63 13.44
C GLY A 456 -15.29 -0.33 13.29
N LYS A 457 -15.68 0.88 13.68
CA LYS A 457 -17.09 1.31 13.75
C LYS A 457 -17.52 1.97 12.45
N GLN A 458 -18.42 1.30 11.72
CA GLN A 458 -19.04 1.86 10.51
C GLN A 458 -19.76 3.19 10.82
N GLY A 459 -19.58 4.17 9.93
CA GLY A 459 -20.15 5.51 10.06
C GLY A 459 -19.38 6.49 10.97
N ASP A 460 -18.38 6.01 11.71
CA ASP A 460 -17.53 6.87 12.55
C ASP A 460 -16.30 7.34 11.77
N VAL A 461 -16.22 8.64 11.45
CA VAL A 461 -15.12 9.20 10.63
C VAL A 461 -13.74 9.04 11.28
N LYS A 462 -13.68 8.88 12.61
CA LYS A 462 -12.45 8.73 13.39
C LYS A 462 -12.01 7.26 13.54
N SER A 463 -12.87 6.30 13.18
CA SER A 463 -12.51 4.88 13.17
C SER A 463 -11.74 4.51 11.89
N VAL A 464 -10.95 3.43 11.91
CA VAL A 464 -10.21 2.95 10.72
C VAL A 464 -11.12 2.36 9.61
N TYR A 465 -12.41 2.13 9.91
CA TYR A 465 -13.36 1.46 9.02
C TYR A 465 -13.47 2.12 7.63
N GLY A 466 -13.35 1.30 6.58
CA GLY A 466 -13.54 1.66 5.17
C GLY A 466 -12.42 2.48 4.53
N LYS A 467 -11.34 2.77 5.29
CA LYS A 467 -10.18 3.57 4.88
C LYS A 467 -9.07 2.73 4.23
N TYR A 468 -8.18 3.36 3.47
CA TYR A 468 -7.08 2.70 2.76
C TYR A 468 -5.75 2.81 3.51
N LEU A 469 -5.01 1.71 3.62
CA LEU A 469 -3.71 1.65 4.27
C LEU A 469 -2.64 2.32 3.39
N THR A 470 -1.86 3.22 4.00
CA THR A 470 -0.68 3.87 3.43
C THR A 470 0.31 4.16 4.58
N SER A 471 1.41 4.85 4.31
CA SER A 471 2.41 5.23 5.31
C SER A 471 2.54 6.75 5.42
N ALA A 472 2.56 7.26 6.64
CA ALA A 472 2.88 8.65 6.97
C ALA A 472 4.16 8.70 7.81
N VAL A 473 4.70 9.90 8.06
CA VAL A 473 5.85 10.11 8.93
C VAL A 473 5.39 10.67 10.28
N ASP A 474 5.67 9.93 11.34
CA ASP A 474 5.65 10.43 12.71
C ASP A 474 7.06 10.44 13.30
N ASN A 475 7.38 11.44 14.12
CA ASN A 475 8.62 11.52 14.91
C ASN A 475 9.94 11.18 14.16
N GLY A 476 9.97 11.31 12.83
CA GLY A 476 11.12 10.96 11.99
C GLY A 476 11.22 9.49 11.55
N SER A 477 10.16 8.70 11.67
CA SER A 477 9.98 7.31 11.18
C SER A 477 8.72 7.20 10.31
N PHE A 478 8.63 6.18 9.45
CA PHE A 478 7.36 5.87 8.78
C PHE A 478 6.46 5.08 9.72
N GLU A 479 5.17 5.42 9.78
CA GLU A 479 4.13 4.67 10.49
C GLU A 479 2.92 4.40 9.61
N LEU A 480 2.22 3.29 9.91
CA LEU A 480 1.06 2.83 9.15
C LEU A 480 -0.15 3.70 9.47
N VAL A 481 -0.84 4.16 8.44
CA VAL A 481 -2.04 5.01 8.59
C VAL A 481 -3.15 4.54 7.67
N ALA A 482 -4.39 4.65 8.14
CA ALA A 482 -5.57 4.34 7.35
C ALA A 482 -6.22 5.65 6.91
N LYS A 483 -6.11 6.02 5.63
CA LYS A 483 -6.60 7.31 5.10
C LYS A 483 -8.02 7.20 4.53
N ALA A 484 -8.85 8.20 4.82
CA ALA A 484 -10.21 8.28 4.29
C ALA A 484 -10.23 8.28 2.74
N LYS A 485 -11.18 7.57 2.13
CA LYS A 485 -11.28 7.39 0.67
C LYS A 485 -11.21 8.71 -0.13
N VAL A 486 -11.79 9.79 0.38
CA VAL A 486 -11.77 11.12 -0.27
C VAL A 486 -10.36 11.78 -0.31
N LEU A 487 -9.40 11.24 0.44
CA LEU A 487 -8.00 11.65 0.48
C LEU A 487 -7.05 10.61 -0.14
N SER A 488 -7.59 9.51 -0.68
CA SER A 488 -6.86 8.34 -1.16
C SER A 488 -6.86 8.25 -2.68
N GLN A 489 -5.70 7.88 -3.23
CA GLN A 489 -5.46 7.72 -4.67
C GLN A 489 -4.96 6.30 -4.94
N THR A 490 -5.88 5.35 -4.96
CA THR A 490 -5.63 3.89 -5.07
C THR A 490 -4.79 3.49 -6.30
N GLU A 491 -4.86 4.29 -7.35
CA GLU A 491 -4.12 4.18 -8.60
C GLU A 491 -2.63 4.58 -8.47
N THR A 492 -2.24 5.26 -7.40
CA THR A 492 -0.87 5.76 -7.19
C THR A 492 0.00 4.82 -6.35
N PRO A 493 1.34 4.84 -6.52
CA PRO A 493 2.28 4.03 -5.72
C PRO A 493 2.16 4.22 -4.20
N ALA A 494 1.62 5.36 -3.73
CA ALA A 494 1.41 5.68 -2.32
C ALA A 494 0.43 4.74 -1.60
N TYR A 495 -0.55 4.17 -2.31
CA TYR A 495 -1.59 3.28 -1.76
C TYR A 495 -1.42 1.83 -2.20
N GLN A 496 -0.34 1.54 -2.92
CA GLN A 496 -0.06 0.27 -3.54
C GLN A 496 0.99 -0.51 -2.74
N TRP A 497 0.59 -1.69 -2.30
CA TRP A 497 1.38 -2.62 -1.52
C TRP A 497 1.76 -3.81 -2.39
N MET A 498 3.05 -3.92 -2.69
CA MET A 498 3.64 -4.98 -3.49
C MET A 498 4.11 -6.12 -2.60
N ILE A 499 3.91 -7.38 -3.01
CA ILE A 499 4.48 -8.53 -2.30
C ILE A 499 5.96 -8.68 -2.70
N THR A 500 6.84 -8.41 -1.73
CA THR A 500 8.31 -8.43 -1.92
C THR A 500 8.97 -9.69 -1.40
N SER A 501 8.32 -10.42 -0.50
CA SER A 501 8.74 -11.73 -0.02
C SER A 501 7.52 -12.59 0.36
N VAL A 502 7.70 -13.91 0.22
CA VAL A 502 6.88 -14.94 0.84
C VAL A 502 7.85 -15.92 1.51
N ASP A 503 7.56 -16.36 2.73
CA ASP A 503 8.38 -17.36 3.42
C ASP A 503 8.15 -18.78 2.86
N ASP A 504 8.58 -19.81 3.60
CA ASP A 504 8.46 -21.21 3.16
C ASP A 504 7.02 -21.63 2.79
N THR A 505 5.96 -20.94 3.24
CA THR A 505 4.61 -21.08 2.64
C THR A 505 3.64 -19.89 2.88
N TYR A 506 3.64 -19.27 4.06
CA TYR A 506 2.46 -18.56 4.60
C TYR A 506 2.67 -17.09 5.02
N LYS A 507 3.88 -16.69 5.42
CA LYS A 507 4.15 -15.30 5.81
C LYS A 507 4.46 -14.48 4.56
N ILE A 508 3.89 -13.28 4.49
CA ILE A 508 3.89 -12.40 3.32
C ILE A 508 4.43 -11.04 3.73
N THR A 509 5.46 -10.55 3.05
CA THR A 509 5.93 -9.16 3.21
C THR A 509 5.27 -8.28 2.17
N PHE A 510 4.42 -7.36 2.62
CA PHE A 510 3.90 -6.27 1.81
C PHE A 510 4.80 -5.04 1.96
N THR A 511 5.14 -4.39 0.85
CA THR A 511 5.96 -3.18 0.81
C THR A 511 5.25 -2.10 0.00
N ASN A 512 5.14 -0.90 0.56
CA ASN A 512 4.59 0.26 -0.10
C ASN A 512 5.48 0.69 -1.28
N ARG A 513 4.92 0.79 -2.49
CA ARG A 513 5.70 1.05 -3.71
C ARG A 513 6.38 2.42 -3.70
N GLU A 514 5.77 3.43 -3.08
CA GLU A 514 6.36 4.78 -3.03
C GLU A 514 7.41 4.95 -1.93
N THR A 515 7.13 4.46 -0.71
CA THR A 515 7.95 4.80 0.48
C THR A 515 8.94 3.71 0.91
N GLY A 516 8.76 2.46 0.46
CA GLY A 516 9.55 1.31 0.92
C GLY A 516 9.26 0.87 2.36
N ASP A 517 8.31 1.50 3.05
CA ASP A 517 7.77 1.00 4.32
C ASP A 517 7.05 -0.34 4.08
N HIS A 518 7.11 -1.23 5.06
CA HIS A 518 6.68 -2.61 4.89
C HIS A 518 6.20 -3.24 6.20
N PHE A 519 5.43 -4.31 6.06
CA PHE A 519 5.01 -5.15 7.16
C PHE A 519 5.01 -6.62 6.75
N LEU A 520 5.30 -7.49 7.71
CA LEU A 520 5.14 -8.93 7.59
C LEU A 520 3.76 -9.32 8.14
N THR A 521 3.02 -10.16 7.43
CA THR A 521 1.72 -10.67 7.92
C THR A 521 1.47 -12.10 7.49
N THR A 522 0.56 -12.77 8.17
CA THR A 522 -0.10 -14.00 7.71
C THR A 522 -1.60 -13.70 7.57
N LEU A 523 -2.26 -14.24 6.54
CA LEU A 523 -3.63 -13.87 6.18
C LEU A 523 -4.61 -15.03 6.35
N PHE A 524 -5.63 -14.83 7.18
CA PHE A 524 -6.75 -15.75 7.35
C PHE A 524 -7.98 -15.31 6.53
N PRO A 525 -8.43 -16.06 5.51
CA PRO A 525 -9.63 -15.71 4.75
C PRO A 525 -10.87 -15.58 5.63
N LYS A 526 -11.72 -14.59 5.31
CA LYS A 526 -13.05 -14.40 5.90
C LYS A 526 -14.10 -14.45 4.79
N THR A 527 -14.31 -15.66 4.28
CA THR A 527 -15.27 -15.94 3.20
C THR A 527 -16.73 -15.66 3.61
N ASP A 528 -17.01 -15.50 4.91
CA ASP A 528 -18.27 -14.96 5.45
C ASP A 528 -18.45 -13.45 5.20
N LEU A 529 -17.37 -12.73 4.87
CA LEU A 529 -17.34 -11.29 4.60
C LEU A 529 -16.96 -10.96 3.14
N GLY A 530 -16.16 -11.80 2.48
CA GLY A 530 -15.85 -11.71 1.05
C GLY A 530 -14.64 -12.54 0.61
N GLU A 531 -14.53 -12.82 -0.69
CA GLU A 531 -13.46 -13.68 -1.26
C GLU A 531 -12.04 -13.14 -0.99
N ASN A 532 -11.86 -11.82 -1.03
CA ASN A 532 -10.59 -11.14 -0.80
C ASN A 532 -10.54 -10.40 0.56
N VAL A 533 -11.39 -10.82 1.52
CA VAL A 533 -11.35 -10.30 2.90
C VAL A 533 -10.52 -11.26 3.76
N TYR A 534 -9.60 -10.70 4.54
CA TYR A 534 -8.69 -11.44 5.41
C TYR A 534 -8.60 -10.81 6.80
N GLU A 535 -8.32 -11.63 7.81
CA GLU A 535 -7.87 -11.19 9.13
C GLU A 535 -6.34 -11.29 9.21
N THR A 536 -5.68 -10.23 9.68
CA THR A 536 -4.21 -10.14 9.73
C THR A 536 -3.60 -10.77 10.98
N ALA A 537 -2.46 -11.43 10.82
CA ALA A 537 -1.59 -11.85 11.91
C ALA A 537 -0.17 -11.28 11.71
N VAL A 538 0.07 -10.10 12.29
CA VAL A 538 1.35 -9.36 12.20
C VAL A 538 2.24 -9.61 13.42
N PRO A 539 3.58 -9.55 13.30
CA PRO A 539 4.50 -9.73 14.43
C PRO A 539 4.80 -8.44 15.21
N SER A 540 4.44 -7.28 14.66
CA SER A 540 4.74 -5.96 15.24
C SER A 540 3.50 -5.34 15.86
N THR A 541 3.64 -4.80 17.07
CA THR A 541 2.68 -3.89 17.72
C THR A 541 2.68 -2.49 17.05
N ARG A 542 2.66 -2.43 15.71
CA ARG A 542 2.45 -1.17 14.99
C ARG A 542 0.97 -0.85 15.03
N ASP A 543 0.67 0.27 15.66
CA ASP A 543 -0.65 0.87 15.63
C ASP A 543 -0.91 1.51 14.28
N ILE A 544 -2.17 1.48 13.84
CA ILE A 544 -2.66 2.20 12.68
C ILE A 544 -3.39 3.46 13.15
N THR A 545 -2.93 4.61 12.69
CA THR A 545 -3.59 5.89 12.91
C THR A 545 -4.63 6.17 11.81
N PRO A 546 -5.93 6.26 12.12
CA PRO A 546 -6.93 6.72 11.16
C PRO A 546 -6.76 8.20 10.84
N ILE A 547 -6.75 8.54 9.54
CA ILE A 547 -6.74 9.91 9.02
C ILE A 547 -8.10 10.18 8.35
N TYR A 548 -8.65 11.37 8.59
CA TYR A 548 -9.98 11.77 8.17
C TYR A 548 -10.04 13.24 7.74
N VAL A 549 -11.14 13.64 7.11
CA VAL A 549 -11.50 15.05 6.99
C VAL A 549 -12.34 15.40 8.20
N ASP A 550 -11.89 16.34 9.02
CA ASP A 550 -12.68 16.84 10.16
C ASP A 550 -13.88 17.67 9.68
N GLU A 551 -15.03 17.47 10.31
CA GLU A 551 -16.32 18.03 9.87
C GLU A 551 -16.49 19.53 10.18
N ASN A 552 -15.67 20.08 11.07
CA ASN A 552 -15.77 21.47 11.53
C ASN A 552 -14.78 22.38 10.78
N THR A 553 -13.58 21.87 10.52
CA THR A 553 -12.48 22.58 9.86
C THR A 553 -12.34 22.25 8.38
N TYR A 554 -12.94 21.14 7.92
CA TYR A 554 -12.76 20.56 6.58
C TYR A 554 -11.30 20.20 6.24
N ARG A 555 -10.45 20.01 7.27
CA ARG A 555 -9.02 19.69 7.12
C ARG A 555 -8.74 18.20 7.28
N GLU A 556 -7.72 17.74 6.56
CA GLU A 556 -7.09 16.46 6.84
C GLU A 556 -6.54 16.45 8.28
N THR A 557 -6.94 15.43 9.05
CA THR A 557 -6.74 15.35 10.50
C THR A 557 -6.39 13.91 10.89
N ALA A 558 -5.39 13.73 11.78
CA ALA A 558 -5.08 12.45 12.40
C ALA A 558 -5.96 12.21 13.63
N SER A 559 -6.41 10.97 13.84
CA SER A 559 -7.11 10.59 15.07
C SER A 559 -6.14 10.44 16.24
N THR A 560 -6.59 10.80 17.45
CA THR A 560 -5.90 10.47 18.71
C THR A 560 -6.20 9.05 19.19
N GLN A 561 -7.09 8.32 18.52
CA GLN A 561 -7.38 6.91 18.76
C GLN A 561 -6.72 6.07 17.65
N THR A 562 -5.74 5.27 18.04
CA THR A 562 -5.12 4.24 17.20
C THR A 562 -5.87 2.91 17.27
N VAL A 563 -5.53 1.99 16.38
CA VAL A 563 -5.98 0.58 16.41
C VAL A 563 -4.79 -0.34 16.14
N GLU A 564 -4.59 -1.35 16.98
CA GLU A 564 -3.53 -2.35 16.78
C GLU A 564 -3.72 -3.05 15.41
N PHE A 565 -2.66 -3.20 14.62
CA PHE A 565 -2.74 -3.86 13.29
C PHE A 565 -2.92 -5.40 13.37
N LYS A 566 -2.96 -5.95 14.59
CA LYS A 566 -3.15 -7.35 14.90
C LYS A 566 -4.65 -7.71 14.84
N ARG A 567 -4.99 -8.85 14.21
CA ARG A 567 -6.37 -9.29 13.95
C ARG A 567 -7.24 -8.24 13.23
N LEU A 568 -6.62 -7.40 12.39
CA LEU A 568 -7.35 -6.40 11.61
C LEU A 568 -8.02 -7.08 10.41
N LEU A 569 -9.31 -6.82 10.19
CA LEU A 569 -10.00 -7.21 8.97
C LEU A 569 -9.60 -6.26 7.85
N VAL A 570 -9.10 -6.82 6.75
CA VAL A 570 -8.66 -6.08 5.55
C VAL A 570 -9.22 -6.71 4.27
N GLU A 571 -9.61 -5.86 3.33
CA GLU A 571 -9.97 -6.19 1.95
C GLU A 571 -8.75 -5.91 1.06
N LEU A 572 -8.33 -6.91 0.28
CA LEU A 572 -7.25 -6.79 -0.69
C LEU A 572 -7.80 -6.65 -2.11
N THR A 573 -7.65 -5.48 -2.71
CA THR A 573 -8.02 -5.26 -4.12
C THR A 573 -6.77 -5.26 -4.98
N LYS A 574 -6.63 -6.27 -5.85
CA LYS A 574 -5.49 -6.40 -6.76
C LYS A 574 -5.48 -5.26 -7.79
N VAL A 575 -4.28 -4.76 -8.08
CA VAL A 575 -4.03 -3.82 -9.18
C VAL A 575 -3.55 -4.63 -10.39
N GLU A 576 -4.40 -4.75 -11.40
CA GLU A 576 -4.14 -5.60 -12.58
C GLU A 576 -3.13 -4.96 -13.54
N GLU A 577 -3.27 -3.66 -13.80
CA GLU A 577 -2.34 -2.86 -14.58
C GLU A 577 -1.83 -1.69 -13.72
N VAL A 578 -0.52 -1.50 -13.72
CA VAL A 578 0.16 -0.47 -12.91
C VAL A 578 0.67 0.62 -13.83
N ASP A 579 0.06 1.81 -13.75
CA ASP A 579 0.64 3.02 -14.36
C ASP A 579 1.93 3.40 -13.60
N PRO A 580 3.10 3.40 -14.26
CA PRO A 580 4.35 3.77 -13.60
C PRO A 580 4.50 5.29 -13.39
N TYR A 581 3.64 6.14 -13.97
CA TYR A 581 3.66 7.60 -13.81
C TYR A 581 2.63 8.14 -12.79
N ALA A 582 1.73 7.29 -12.29
CA ALA A 582 0.62 7.71 -11.44
C ALA A 582 1.07 8.46 -10.18
N GLY A 583 0.45 9.62 -9.93
CA GLY A 583 0.74 10.48 -8.77
C GLY A 583 1.78 11.57 -9.02
N PHE A 584 2.27 11.70 -10.26
CA PHE A 584 3.25 12.73 -10.67
C PHE A 584 2.79 13.48 -11.91
N LEU A 585 3.11 14.77 -11.98
CA LEU A 585 2.68 15.63 -13.08
C LEU A 585 3.27 15.16 -14.41
N ASN A 586 2.41 14.88 -15.38
CA ASN A 586 2.78 14.49 -16.75
C ASN A 586 1.98 15.31 -17.77
N VAL A 587 2.32 16.60 -17.90
CA VAL A 587 1.77 17.53 -18.90
C VAL A 587 2.73 17.64 -20.09
N ASP A 588 2.31 18.28 -21.19
CA ASP A 588 3.18 18.50 -22.34
C ASP A 588 4.37 19.42 -22.01
N ASP A 589 5.39 19.41 -22.88
CA ASP A 589 6.45 20.42 -22.77
C ASP A 589 5.90 21.81 -23.11
N GLN A 590 6.45 22.83 -22.45
CA GLN A 590 6.07 24.23 -22.62
C GLN A 590 4.64 24.61 -22.21
N THR A 591 3.91 23.74 -21.48
CA THR A 591 2.63 24.09 -20.82
C THR A 591 2.80 25.33 -19.92
N LEU A 592 1.86 26.28 -20.03
CA LEU A 592 1.82 27.49 -19.20
C LEU A 592 0.96 27.25 -17.95
N VAL A 593 1.46 27.69 -16.78
CA VAL A 593 0.79 27.53 -15.49
C VAL A 593 1.02 28.74 -14.58
N THR A 594 0.00 29.12 -13.80
CA THR A 594 0.16 30.03 -12.67
C THR A 594 0.41 29.23 -11.40
N MET A 595 1.41 29.60 -10.58
CA MET A 595 1.58 28.99 -9.25
C MET A 595 0.74 29.75 -8.20
N ALA A 596 -0.20 29.03 -7.59
CA ALA A 596 -1.17 29.57 -6.65
C ALA A 596 -1.10 28.87 -5.28
N PHE A 597 -1.43 29.61 -4.23
CA PHE A 597 -1.48 29.16 -2.84
C PHE A 597 -2.89 29.39 -2.30
N ALA A 598 -3.55 28.33 -1.84
CA ALA A 598 -4.93 28.36 -1.38
C ALA A 598 -5.22 27.25 -0.35
N ARG A 599 -6.43 27.23 0.24
CA ARG A 599 -6.89 26.09 1.07
C ARG A 599 -7.40 24.92 0.22
N ASP A 600 -7.92 25.26 -0.95
CA ASP A 600 -8.56 24.42 -1.95
C ASP A 600 -8.51 25.16 -3.31
N ASN A 601 -8.76 24.46 -4.42
CA ASN A 601 -8.71 25.06 -5.76
C ASN A 601 -10.09 25.50 -6.32
N ASN A 602 -11.12 25.67 -5.49
CA ASN A 602 -12.42 26.18 -5.95
C ASN A 602 -12.27 27.62 -6.48
N VAL A 603 -13.03 27.99 -7.51
CA VAL A 603 -13.02 29.36 -8.08
C VAL A 603 -13.34 30.43 -7.03
N THR A 604 -14.16 30.10 -6.02
CA THR A 604 -14.51 31.01 -4.91
C THR A 604 -13.49 31.07 -3.79
N SER A 605 -12.45 30.24 -3.80
CA SER A 605 -11.41 30.24 -2.75
C SER A 605 -10.39 31.35 -3.03
N ASN A 606 -10.09 32.17 -2.02
CA ASN A 606 -9.05 33.20 -2.10
C ASN A 606 -7.69 32.55 -2.41
N LYS A 607 -6.96 33.10 -3.38
CA LYS A 607 -5.65 32.60 -3.82
C LYS A 607 -4.61 33.70 -3.71
N TRP A 608 -3.41 33.29 -3.34
CA TRP A 608 -2.20 34.10 -3.38
C TRP A 608 -1.27 33.51 -4.43
N TYR A 609 -0.60 34.35 -5.20
CA TYR A 609 0.20 33.91 -6.35
C TYR A 609 1.67 34.27 -6.18
N THR A 610 2.55 33.41 -6.71
CA THR A 610 3.95 33.80 -6.93
C THR A 610 3.99 35.05 -7.80
N ALA A 611 4.83 36.03 -7.46
CA ALA A 611 5.08 37.21 -8.26
C ALA A 611 6.59 37.34 -8.48
N VAL A 612 7.02 37.93 -9.60
CA VAL A 612 8.44 38.10 -9.93
C VAL A 612 8.71 39.57 -10.20
N THR A 613 9.59 40.17 -9.41
CA THR A 613 9.99 41.57 -9.54
C THR A 613 11.35 41.65 -10.21
N LYS A 614 11.51 42.56 -11.18
CA LYS A 614 12.81 42.84 -11.79
C LYS A 614 13.56 43.92 -11.00
N ASP A 615 14.80 43.63 -10.63
CA ASP A 615 15.67 44.56 -9.93
C ASP A 615 16.18 45.67 -10.88
N ASN A 616 15.72 46.90 -10.64
CA ASN A 616 16.00 48.09 -11.44
C ASN A 616 17.49 48.39 -11.62
N ASN A 617 18.35 47.93 -10.70
CA ASN A 617 19.79 48.27 -10.69
C ASN A 617 20.67 47.17 -11.30
N SER A 618 20.13 45.98 -11.57
CA SER A 618 20.95 44.80 -11.90
C SER A 618 20.40 43.88 -13.01
N ASN A 619 19.21 44.15 -13.56
CA ASN A 619 18.48 43.24 -14.47
C ASN A 619 18.14 41.85 -13.90
N VAL A 620 18.40 41.60 -12.61
CA VAL A 620 18.12 40.32 -11.95
C VAL A 620 16.65 40.22 -11.59
N TYR A 621 16.01 39.09 -11.88
CA TYR A 621 14.66 38.79 -11.42
C TYR A 621 14.69 38.16 -10.01
N LYS A 622 13.73 38.53 -9.15
CA LYS A 622 13.60 38.07 -7.77
C LYS A 622 12.16 37.63 -7.48
N LEU A 623 12.03 36.52 -6.77
CA LEU A 623 10.74 35.96 -6.36
C LEU A 623 10.16 36.77 -5.20
N ASN A 624 8.94 37.31 -5.36
CA ASN A 624 8.19 38.05 -4.33
C ASN A 624 9.07 39.08 -3.57
N ALA A 625 9.68 40.03 -4.29
CA ALA A 625 10.81 40.82 -3.78
C ALA A 625 10.48 41.71 -2.56
N ASP A 626 9.26 42.24 -2.49
CA ASP A 626 8.77 43.03 -1.35
C ASP A 626 8.26 42.16 -0.18
N GLY A 627 8.49 40.84 -0.23
CA GLY A 627 8.04 39.84 0.73
C GLY A 627 6.60 39.35 0.52
N LYS A 628 5.87 39.91 -0.45
CA LYS A 628 4.42 39.71 -0.62
C LYS A 628 4.06 38.85 -1.82
N PHE A 629 2.99 38.07 -1.68
CA PHE A 629 2.33 37.38 -2.79
C PHE A 629 1.35 38.31 -3.51
N ALA A 630 1.18 38.11 -4.82
CA ALA A 630 0.10 38.74 -5.57
C ALA A 630 -1.26 38.20 -5.11
N ASN A 631 -2.27 39.06 -5.08
CA ASN A 631 -3.66 38.72 -4.72
C ASN A 631 -4.62 38.80 -5.93
N SER A 632 -4.08 39.06 -7.13
CA SER A 632 -4.78 39.01 -8.41
C SER A 632 -4.05 38.05 -9.36
N VAL A 633 -4.73 37.61 -10.43
CA VAL A 633 -4.11 36.83 -11.51
C VAL A 633 -3.27 37.73 -12.43
N SER A 634 -3.62 39.01 -12.58
CA SER A 634 -2.88 39.96 -13.43
C SER A 634 -1.50 40.33 -12.88
N ASP A 635 -1.31 40.26 -11.57
CA ASP A 635 -0.01 40.50 -10.90
C ASP A 635 0.78 39.19 -10.67
N ALA A 636 0.26 38.04 -11.13
CA ALA A 636 0.87 36.74 -10.94
C ALA A 636 1.99 36.46 -11.96
N ALA A 637 3.03 35.76 -11.51
CA ALA A 637 4.06 35.24 -12.40
C ALA A 637 3.53 34.03 -13.18
N GLN A 638 3.50 34.17 -14.51
CA GLN A 638 3.27 33.08 -15.46
C GLN A 638 4.53 32.21 -15.53
N TRP A 639 4.35 30.90 -15.39
CA TRP A 639 5.42 29.90 -15.50
C TRP A 639 5.22 29.02 -16.71
N GLN A 640 6.30 28.65 -17.36
CA GLN A 640 6.30 27.67 -18.44
C GLN A 640 7.08 26.43 -18.01
N LEU A 641 6.45 25.26 -18.11
CA LEU A 641 6.99 23.98 -17.69
C LEU A 641 7.89 23.41 -18.77
N ILE A 642 9.20 23.58 -18.63
CA ILE A 642 10.21 22.99 -19.52
C ILE A 642 10.51 21.58 -19.03
N LYS A 643 10.14 20.58 -19.84
CA LYS A 643 10.13 19.15 -19.48
C LYS A 643 11.44 18.48 -19.90
N ASP A 644 12.08 17.74 -19.00
CA ASP A 644 13.22 16.89 -19.37
C ASP A 644 12.78 15.80 -20.37
N GLU A 645 13.47 15.67 -21.50
CA GLU A 645 13.15 14.72 -22.60
C GLU A 645 12.87 13.28 -22.11
N ALA A 646 13.68 12.83 -21.14
CA ALA A 646 13.59 11.50 -20.54
C ALA A 646 13.16 11.57 -19.06
N PRO A 647 12.14 10.79 -18.65
CA PRO A 647 11.69 10.74 -17.27
C PRO A 647 12.74 10.10 -16.36
N LYS A 648 12.66 10.41 -15.06
CA LYS A 648 13.55 9.85 -14.04
C LYS A 648 12.92 8.62 -13.42
N THR A 649 13.69 7.55 -13.26
CA THR A 649 13.32 6.43 -12.40
C THR A 649 13.27 6.92 -10.95
N ILE A 650 12.08 6.93 -10.37
CA ILE A 650 11.83 7.36 -8.97
C ILE A 650 11.60 6.17 -8.03
N ILE A 651 11.20 5.02 -8.57
CA ILE A 651 11.00 3.75 -7.86
C ILE A 651 11.68 2.65 -8.69
N GLU A 652 12.47 1.79 -8.05
CA GLU A 652 13.04 0.58 -8.64
C GLU A 652 13.15 -0.53 -7.59
N SER A 653 12.16 -1.41 -7.52
CA SER A 653 12.02 -2.41 -6.46
C SER A 653 12.11 -3.86 -6.96
N SER A 654 12.56 -4.74 -6.05
CA SER A 654 12.56 -6.20 -6.25
C SER A 654 11.27 -6.80 -5.71
N PHE A 655 10.73 -7.82 -6.38
CA PHE A 655 9.49 -8.50 -5.98
C PHE A 655 9.61 -10.02 -6.13
N VAL A 656 8.60 -10.75 -5.64
CA VAL A 656 8.46 -12.20 -5.87
C VAL A 656 7.29 -12.52 -6.80
N TYR A 657 7.43 -13.57 -7.61
CA TYR A 657 6.39 -14.11 -8.49
C TYR A 657 6.36 -15.65 -8.46
N ASN A 658 5.26 -16.25 -8.89
CA ASN A 658 5.02 -17.70 -8.87
C ASN A 658 5.46 -18.34 -10.20
N ARG A 659 6.73 -18.77 -10.26
CA ARG A 659 7.28 -19.46 -11.43
C ARG A 659 7.06 -20.97 -11.31
N GLY A 660 5.92 -21.46 -11.77
CA GLY A 660 5.61 -22.90 -11.79
C GLY A 660 5.56 -23.51 -10.39
N ASN A 661 4.76 -22.89 -9.52
CA ASN A 661 4.59 -23.23 -8.10
C ASN A 661 5.86 -23.07 -7.23
N HIS A 662 6.77 -22.18 -7.63
CA HIS A 662 7.94 -21.79 -6.85
C HIS A 662 8.02 -20.26 -6.72
N VAL A 663 8.25 -19.77 -5.50
CA VAL A 663 8.50 -18.35 -5.21
C VAL A 663 9.84 -17.95 -5.86
N THR A 664 9.81 -17.05 -6.83
CA THR A 664 10.99 -16.58 -7.57
C THR A 664 11.16 -15.08 -7.42
N VAL A 665 12.35 -14.62 -7.03
CA VAL A 665 12.67 -13.19 -6.94
C VAL A 665 12.97 -12.62 -8.32
N GLN A 666 12.29 -11.53 -8.68
CA GLN A 666 12.69 -10.63 -9.77
C GLN A 666 13.37 -9.40 -9.15
N ALA A 667 14.69 -9.30 -9.33
CA ALA A 667 15.45 -8.14 -8.83
C ALA A 667 15.16 -6.89 -9.68
N LYS A 668 14.96 -5.73 -9.03
CA LYS A 668 14.83 -4.40 -9.67
C LYS A 668 13.81 -4.34 -10.84
N GLY A 669 12.75 -5.14 -10.75
CA GLY A 669 11.78 -5.33 -11.83
C GLY A 669 10.59 -4.38 -11.78
N ASP A 670 10.13 -4.00 -10.58
CA ASP A 670 9.05 -3.02 -10.43
C ASP A 670 9.64 -1.61 -10.56
N LYS A 671 8.98 -0.74 -11.32
CA LYS A 671 9.48 0.62 -11.62
C LYS A 671 8.38 1.67 -11.60
N GLY A 672 8.78 2.88 -11.22
CA GLY A 672 7.99 4.09 -11.30
C GLY A 672 8.82 5.24 -11.86
N TYR A 673 8.18 6.12 -12.60
CA TYR A 673 8.81 7.18 -13.39
C TYR A 673 8.13 8.52 -13.12
N ALA A 674 8.91 9.60 -13.10
CA ALA A 674 8.37 10.95 -13.11
C ALA A 674 9.21 11.87 -14.00
N TYR A 675 8.56 12.79 -14.70
CA TYR A 675 9.26 13.84 -15.41
C TYR A 675 9.80 14.89 -14.44
N ALA A 676 10.99 15.41 -14.75
CA ALA A 676 11.56 16.55 -14.06
C ALA A 676 11.28 17.81 -14.90
N TYR A 677 10.89 18.90 -14.24
CA TYR A 677 10.55 20.16 -14.90
C TYR A 677 11.41 21.31 -14.37
N GLN A 678 11.67 22.28 -15.25
CA GLN A 678 12.08 23.63 -14.88
C GLN A 678 10.88 24.56 -15.08
N LEU A 679 10.65 25.48 -14.14
CA LEU A 679 9.61 26.49 -14.26
C LEU A 679 10.26 27.77 -14.80
N ARG A 680 10.21 27.98 -16.13
CA ARG A 680 10.73 29.18 -16.79
C ARG A 680 9.77 30.34 -16.57
N TYR A 681 10.24 31.49 -16.09
CA TYR A 681 9.41 32.68 -15.92
C TYR A 681 9.12 33.33 -17.28
N ILE A 682 7.86 33.66 -17.52
CA ILE A 682 7.41 34.40 -18.70
C ILE A 682 6.99 35.81 -18.27
N ASN A 683 7.60 36.82 -18.87
CA ASN A 683 7.31 38.22 -18.61
C ASN A 683 6.51 38.81 -19.79
N ASP A 684 5.22 39.06 -19.64
CA ASP A 684 4.35 39.65 -20.70
C ASP A 684 4.39 38.87 -22.04
N GLY A 685 4.40 37.53 -21.98
CA GLY A 685 4.55 36.69 -23.18
C GLY A 685 5.97 36.71 -23.80
N ILE A 686 6.97 37.14 -23.04
CA ILE A 686 8.41 37.03 -23.36
C ILE A 686 9.03 35.92 -22.52
N GLU A 687 9.65 34.95 -23.19
CA GLU A 687 10.47 33.94 -22.53
C GLU A 687 11.69 34.59 -21.85
N THR A 688 11.96 34.25 -20.58
CA THR A 688 13.15 34.74 -19.88
C THR A 688 14.14 33.61 -19.59
N ASN A 689 15.40 33.97 -19.35
CA ASN A 689 16.42 33.03 -18.86
C ASN A 689 16.40 32.86 -17.32
N ALA A 690 15.26 33.16 -16.69
CA ALA A 690 15.07 33.09 -15.24
C ALA A 690 14.07 31.97 -14.89
N TYR A 691 14.42 31.16 -13.90
CA TYR A 691 13.69 29.94 -13.53
C TYR A 691 13.37 29.92 -12.03
N PHE A 692 12.31 29.22 -11.64
CA PHE A 692 11.90 29.12 -10.23
C PHE A 692 13.04 28.50 -9.37
N PRO A 693 13.48 29.15 -8.28
CA PRO A 693 14.60 28.67 -7.48
C PRO A 693 14.25 27.46 -6.62
N GLN A 694 15.27 26.76 -6.12
CA GLN A 694 15.13 25.64 -5.17
C GLN A 694 15.42 26.04 -3.70
N GLY A 695 15.58 27.33 -3.43
CA GLY A 695 16.15 27.87 -2.21
C GLY A 695 17.62 28.27 -2.38
N THR A 696 18.25 28.66 -1.27
CA THR A 696 19.63 29.20 -1.23
C THR A 696 20.60 28.22 -0.57
N GLY A 697 21.91 28.47 -0.64
CA GLY A 697 22.92 27.61 -0.02
C GLY A 697 22.81 27.43 1.50
N THR A 698 21.97 28.25 2.17
CA THR A 698 21.66 28.16 3.61
C THR A 698 20.22 27.71 3.89
N SER A 699 19.35 27.57 2.88
CA SER A 699 17.94 27.18 3.05
C SER A 699 17.48 26.20 1.97
N THR A 700 17.00 25.03 2.40
CA THR A 700 16.45 23.97 1.52
C THR A 700 15.02 24.23 1.03
N HIS A 701 14.61 25.50 1.02
CA HIS A 701 13.31 25.97 0.53
C HIS A 701 13.43 27.40 0.01
N VAL A 702 12.47 27.82 -0.83
CA VAL A 702 12.40 29.19 -1.37
C VAL A 702 11.97 30.21 -0.30
N ASN A 703 12.33 31.47 -0.53
CA ASN A 703 12.08 32.61 0.35
C ASN A 703 11.70 33.85 -0.50
N GLY A 704 11.13 34.87 0.16
CA GLY A 704 10.92 36.17 -0.48
C GLY A 704 12.26 36.84 -0.79
N ALA A 705 12.30 37.56 -1.92
CA ALA A 705 13.50 38.15 -2.53
C ALA A 705 14.61 37.16 -2.97
N ASP A 706 14.35 35.84 -2.98
CA ASP A 706 15.28 34.87 -3.60
C ASP A 706 15.52 35.22 -5.07
N VAL A 707 16.78 35.18 -5.48
CA VAL A 707 17.19 35.38 -6.88
C VAL A 707 16.77 34.18 -7.71
N MET A 708 16.17 34.47 -8.87
CA MET A 708 15.73 33.44 -9.80
C MET A 708 16.89 32.59 -10.32
N ALA A 709 16.66 31.29 -10.47
CA ALA A 709 17.65 30.34 -10.94
C ALA A 709 18.00 30.56 -12.43
N ALA A 710 19.22 30.18 -12.81
CA ALA A 710 19.61 30.03 -14.21
C ALA A 710 19.08 28.69 -14.78
N ALA A 711 19.16 28.54 -16.11
CA ALA A 711 18.85 27.28 -16.78
C ALA A 711 19.62 26.10 -16.18
N ASP A 712 18.94 24.96 -16.06
CA ASP A 712 19.36 23.69 -15.46
C ASP A 712 19.82 23.74 -13.98
N ALA A 713 19.81 24.91 -13.33
CA ALA A 713 20.26 25.07 -11.95
C ALA A 713 19.22 24.64 -10.89
N ALA A 714 17.94 24.47 -11.27
CA ALA A 714 16.88 23.94 -10.43
C ALA A 714 15.91 23.08 -11.27
N LYS A 715 15.65 21.84 -10.83
CA LYS A 715 14.71 20.91 -11.47
C LYS A 715 13.85 20.22 -10.42
N PHE A 716 12.58 19.98 -10.74
CA PHE A 716 11.60 19.43 -9.79
C PHE A 716 10.86 18.24 -10.37
N VAL A 717 10.74 17.15 -9.59
CA VAL A 717 9.67 16.18 -9.76
C VAL A 717 8.47 16.71 -8.98
N ILE A 718 7.32 16.78 -9.66
CA ILE A 718 6.11 17.39 -9.11
C ILE A 718 5.15 16.27 -8.73
N LYS A 719 5.03 15.98 -7.43
CA LYS A 719 4.07 15.00 -6.90
C LYS A 719 2.71 15.66 -6.72
N GLN A 720 1.64 14.97 -7.11
CA GLN A 720 0.25 15.42 -6.97
C GLN A 720 -0.43 14.75 -5.76
N ALA A 721 -1.46 15.40 -5.23
CA ALA A 721 -2.34 14.90 -4.18
C ALA A 721 -3.80 14.78 -4.66
N ALA A 722 -4.64 14.12 -3.85
CA ALA A 722 -6.04 13.79 -4.18
C ALA A 722 -6.93 15.00 -4.47
N ASP A 723 -6.55 16.18 -3.96
CA ASP A 723 -7.26 17.45 -4.14
C ASP A 723 -6.64 18.35 -5.22
N GLY A 724 -5.73 17.81 -6.04
CA GLY A 724 -5.01 18.52 -7.09
C GLY A 724 -3.85 19.39 -6.60
N SER A 725 -3.57 19.43 -5.29
CA SER A 725 -2.42 20.17 -4.76
C SER A 725 -1.10 19.44 -5.07
N VAL A 726 0.01 20.19 -5.09
CA VAL A 726 1.31 19.69 -5.56
C VAL A 726 2.49 19.95 -4.61
N TYR A 727 3.48 19.06 -4.67
CA TYR A 727 4.76 19.18 -3.98
C TYR A 727 5.89 19.26 -5.03
N LEU A 728 6.62 20.37 -5.06
CA LEU A 728 7.78 20.58 -5.94
C LEU A 728 9.03 20.00 -5.24
N ILE A 729 9.37 18.75 -5.57
CA ILE A 729 10.46 18.01 -4.91
C ILE A 729 11.74 18.18 -5.75
N PRO A 730 12.83 18.73 -5.19
CA PRO A 730 14.02 19.08 -5.95
C PRO A 730 14.82 17.85 -6.37
N VAL A 731 15.31 17.84 -7.61
CA VAL A 731 16.09 16.75 -8.20
C VAL A 731 17.57 17.12 -8.20
N SER A 732 18.35 16.52 -7.30
CA SER A 732 19.82 16.59 -7.40
C SER A 732 20.28 15.86 -8.68
N SER A 733 21.18 16.49 -9.44
CA SER A 733 21.65 16.01 -10.75
C SER A 733 22.43 14.68 -10.72
N THR A 734 22.66 14.11 -9.53
CA THR A 734 23.25 12.79 -9.32
C THR A 734 22.45 12.01 -8.27
N ASN A 735 21.78 10.93 -8.69
CA ASN A 735 21.17 9.91 -7.83
C ASN A 735 21.25 8.54 -8.50
N ALA A 736 22.47 8.02 -8.64
CA ALA A 736 22.77 6.85 -9.47
C ALA A 736 22.38 5.48 -8.85
N ASN A 737 21.86 5.44 -7.62
CA ASN A 737 21.52 4.20 -6.90
C ASN A 737 20.31 4.44 -5.98
N VAL A 738 19.08 4.18 -6.43
CA VAL A 738 17.89 4.37 -5.58
C VAL A 738 16.81 3.33 -5.81
N THR A 739 16.28 2.79 -4.71
CA THR A 739 15.15 1.84 -4.68
C THR A 739 13.80 2.58 -4.63
N THR A 740 13.78 3.71 -3.91
CA THR A 740 12.81 4.80 -4.08
C THR A 740 13.51 6.12 -3.75
N VAL A 741 13.25 7.16 -4.54
CA VAL A 741 13.74 8.54 -4.32
C VAL A 741 13.00 9.24 -3.18
N PHE A 742 11.85 8.69 -2.75
CA PHE A 742 11.03 9.27 -1.69
C PHE A 742 11.18 8.53 -0.37
N GLY A 743 11.27 9.29 0.71
CA GLY A 743 11.48 8.75 2.04
C GLY A 743 11.10 9.73 3.14
N LYS A 744 11.36 9.33 4.39
CA LYS A 744 10.93 10.05 5.60
C LYS A 744 11.50 11.46 5.79
N THR A 745 12.40 11.91 4.92
CA THR A 745 13.03 13.24 4.89
C THR A 745 12.67 14.06 3.65
N THR A 746 11.91 13.52 2.69
CA THR A 746 11.50 14.22 1.45
C THR A 746 10.65 15.45 1.77
N LYS A 747 11.01 16.59 1.18
CA LYS A 747 10.28 17.87 1.29
C LYS A 747 9.98 18.46 -0.10
N SER A 748 8.91 19.25 -0.19
CA SER A 748 8.77 20.27 -1.24
C SER A 748 9.75 21.41 -0.97
N VAL A 749 10.22 22.15 -1.99
CA VAL A 749 10.92 23.44 -1.76
C VAL A 749 9.96 24.59 -1.46
N VAL A 750 8.65 24.39 -1.63
CA VAL A 750 7.61 25.41 -1.41
C VAL A 750 6.67 25.00 -0.28
N ALA A 751 6.51 25.90 0.69
CA ALA A 751 5.42 25.91 1.67
C ALA A 751 5.14 27.36 2.09
N VAL A 752 3.86 27.69 2.33
CA VAL A 752 3.39 29.05 2.62
C VAL A 752 2.52 29.04 3.89
N LYS A 753 2.68 30.04 4.76
CA LYS A 753 1.85 30.25 5.96
C LYS A 753 1.47 31.71 6.16
N TYR A 754 0.39 31.95 6.87
CA TYR A 754 0.05 33.26 7.44
C TYR A 754 1.03 33.60 8.58
N ASN A 755 1.47 34.86 8.66
CA ASN A 755 2.39 35.35 9.68
C ASN A 755 2.31 36.89 9.77
N ASN A 756 1.77 37.42 10.87
CA ASN A 756 1.61 38.86 11.12
C ASN A 756 0.96 39.59 9.94
N ASP A 757 -0.31 39.27 9.69
CA ASP A 757 -1.21 39.88 8.71
C ASP A 757 -0.92 39.64 7.22
N GLU A 758 0.20 39.00 6.87
CA GLU A 758 0.51 38.61 5.49
C GLU A 758 0.85 37.11 5.37
N TYR A 759 0.77 36.57 4.15
CA TYR A 759 1.26 35.23 3.83
C TYR A 759 2.73 35.28 3.43
N VAL A 760 3.53 34.35 3.95
CA VAL A 760 4.99 34.26 3.72
C VAL A 760 5.42 32.83 3.43
N TYR A 761 6.52 32.66 2.69
CA TYR A 761 7.21 31.38 2.61
C TYR A 761 7.70 30.92 3.99
N THR A 762 7.74 29.60 4.22
CA THR A 762 8.17 29.01 5.49
C THR A 762 8.86 27.67 5.28
N THR A 763 9.62 27.22 6.28
CA THR A 763 10.27 25.92 6.24
C THR A 763 9.24 24.79 6.08
N PRO A 764 9.35 23.96 5.03
CA PRO A 764 8.37 22.93 4.72
C PRO A 764 8.47 21.74 5.69
N SER A 765 7.32 21.10 5.95
CA SER A 765 7.25 19.76 6.53
C SER A 765 7.77 18.71 5.53
N VAL A 766 7.92 17.46 5.98
CA VAL A 766 8.11 16.35 5.03
C VAL A 766 6.79 16.05 4.31
N VAL A 767 6.87 15.61 3.05
CA VAL A 767 5.70 15.39 2.17
C VAL A 767 4.70 14.39 2.76
N TYR A 768 5.23 13.41 3.51
CA TYR A 768 4.46 12.34 4.14
C TYR A 768 4.10 12.63 5.60
N ALA A 769 4.33 13.84 6.12
CA ALA A 769 4.12 14.15 7.55
C ALA A 769 2.68 13.87 8.01
N LEU A 770 2.53 13.32 9.22
CA LEU A 770 1.20 13.23 9.85
C LEU A 770 0.54 14.63 9.95
N PRO A 771 -0.79 14.72 9.72
CA PRO A 771 -1.53 15.95 9.95
C PRO A 771 -1.46 16.38 11.42
N GLY A 772 -1.14 17.65 11.66
CA GLY A 772 -0.92 18.19 13.00
C GLY A 772 -1.61 19.55 13.23
N ASN A 773 -1.75 19.91 14.51
CA ASN A 773 -2.68 20.96 14.96
C ASN A 773 -2.39 22.38 14.43
N ASN A 774 -1.18 22.66 13.93
CA ASN A 774 -0.79 24.00 13.46
C ASN A 774 -1.02 24.22 11.95
N GLN A 775 -1.71 23.31 11.25
CA GLN A 775 -2.04 23.47 9.82
C GLN A 775 -3.10 24.55 9.55
N ASP A 776 -3.58 25.28 10.57
CA ASP A 776 -4.62 26.29 10.36
C ASP A 776 -4.15 27.51 9.54
N MET A 777 -2.86 27.82 9.65
CA MET A 777 -2.23 28.98 9.03
C MET A 777 -1.59 28.66 7.66
N THR A 778 -1.46 27.39 7.27
CA THR A 778 -0.77 26.97 6.03
C THR A 778 -1.69 26.97 4.81
N LEU A 779 -1.09 27.16 3.63
CA LEU A 779 -1.74 27.02 2.32
C LEU A 779 -1.10 25.86 1.53
N LYS A 780 -1.90 25.24 0.67
CA LYS A 780 -1.49 24.24 -0.31
C LYS A 780 -1.03 24.93 -1.60
N THR A 781 -0.06 24.34 -2.29
CA THR A 781 0.42 24.81 -3.58
C THR A 781 -0.37 24.15 -4.72
N TYR A 782 -0.73 24.93 -5.73
CA TYR A 782 -1.37 24.49 -6.97
C TYR A 782 -0.59 25.04 -8.16
N LEU A 783 -0.53 24.27 -9.25
CA LEU A 783 -0.17 24.76 -10.57
C LEU A 783 -1.45 24.75 -11.40
N ILE A 784 -1.96 25.93 -11.72
CA ILE A 784 -3.20 26.11 -12.46
C ILE A 784 -2.80 26.29 -13.93
N GLU A 785 -3.23 25.39 -14.80
CA GLU A 785 -2.99 25.49 -16.24
C GLU A 785 -3.69 26.74 -16.81
N GLU A 786 -2.93 27.55 -17.54
CA GLU A 786 -3.42 28.79 -18.12
C GLU A 786 -3.99 28.53 -19.51
N ALA A 787 -5.21 29.03 -19.76
CA ALA A 787 -5.76 29.06 -21.11
C ALA A 787 -4.85 29.94 -22.00
N PRO A 788 -4.43 29.47 -23.19
CA PRO A 788 -3.51 30.22 -24.05
C PRO A 788 -4.15 31.55 -24.49
N GLU A 789 -3.34 32.63 -24.58
CA GLU A 789 -3.79 33.93 -25.10
C GLU A 789 -4.47 33.74 -26.47
N ILE A 790 -5.79 33.99 -26.54
CA ILE A 790 -6.56 33.76 -27.76
C ILE A 790 -6.17 34.82 -28.79
N SER A 791 -5.44 34.40 -29.82
CA SER A 791 -5.06 35.26 -30.93
C SER A 791 -6.22 35.49 -31.89
N TYR A 792 -6.24 36.62 -32.59
CA TYR A 792 -7.02 36.76 -33.81
C TYR A 792 -6.62 35.65 -34.82
N PRO A 793 -7.55 35.10 -35.62
CA PRO A 793 -7.25 33.99 -36.51
C PRO A 793 -6.09 34.27 -37.49
N ALA A 794 -5.17 33.31 -37.60
CA ALA A 794 -4.03 33.36 -38.53
C ALA A 794 -4.48 33.24 -40.00
N LYS A 795 -5.01 34.34 -40.54
CA LYS A 795 -5.49 34.45 -41.93
C LYS A 795 -5.03 35.76 -42.54
N ASN A 796 -4.61 35.71 -43.81
CA ASN A 796 -4.36 36.91 -44.61
C ASN A 796 -5.69 37.51 -45.08
N GLY A 797 -5.74 38.83 -45.29
CA GLY A 797 -6.87 39.50 -45.93
C GLY A 797 -7.03 40.96 -45.52
N HIS A 798 -7.99 41.65 -46.14
CA HIS A 798 -8.32 43.03 -45.78
C HIS A 798 -9.11 43.09 -44.47
N ILE A 799 -8.70 44.01 -43.60
CA ILE A 799 -9.34 44.28 -42.32
C ILE A 799 -9.60 45.78 -42.16
N SER A 800 -10.56 46.13 -41.29
CA SER A 800 -10.69 47.45 -40.71
C SER A 800 -10.65 47.35 -39.20
N LEU A 801 -9.89 48.25 -38.58
CA LEU A 801 -9.70 48.34 -37.13
C LEU A 801 -10.64 49.42 -36.59
N VAL A 802 -11.71 49.00 -35.92
CA VAL A 802 -12.73 49.88 -35.34
C VAL A 802 -12.61 49.85 -33.84
N SER A 803 -12.39 50.99 -33.19
CA SER A 803 -12.25 51.04 -31.73
C SER A 803 -13.59 50.82 -31.01
N GLU A 804 -13.54 50.55 -29.71
CA GLU A 804 -14.72 50.46 -28.83
C GLU A 804 -15.65 51.70 -28.88
N LEU A 805 -15.12 52.86 -29.30
CA LEU A 805 -15.86 54.12 -29.48
C LEU A 805 -16.38 54.34 -30.91
N GLY A 806 -16.20 53.36 -31.81
CA GLY A 806 -16.61 53.46 -33.22
C GLY A 806 -15.66 54.26 -34.12
N ASN A 807 -14.47 54.64 -33.63
CA ASN A 807 -13.48 55.37 -34.42
C ASN A 807 -12.55 54.42 -35.19
N TYR A 808 -11.98 54.89 -36.30
CA TYR A 808 -11.08 54.12 -37.16
C TYR A 808 -9.62 54.53 -36.98
N ILE A 809 -8.69 53.61 -37.25
CA ILE A 809 -7.27 53.97 -37.48
C ILE A 809 -7.10 54.51 -38.90
N SER A 810 -6.37 55.63 -39.01
CA SER A 810 -5.94 56.23 -40.28
C SER A 810 -4.48 56.70 -40.17
N LEU A 811 -3.96 57.39 -41.18
CA LEU A 811 -2.67 58.07 -41.16
C LEU A 811 -2.75 59.48 -41.75
N ASN A 812 -1.93 60.39 -41.23
CA ASN A 812 -1.83 61.76 -41.74
C ASN A 812 -0.83 61.88 -42.93
N GLU A 813 -0.67 63.09 -43.46
CA GLU A 813 0.27 63.42 -44.55
C GLU A 813 1.73 63.00 -44.27
N ASN A 814 2.15 62.96 -43.00
CA ASN A 814 3.49 62.53 -42.58
C ASN A 814 3.63 60.99 -42.42
N GLN A 815 2.59 60.22 -42.76
CA GLN A 815 2.48 58.78 -42.51
C GLN A 815 2.48 58.40 -41.02
N GLU A 816 2.05 59.31 -40.15
CA GLU A 816 1.90 59.08 -38.71
C GLU A 816 0.50 58.57 -38.41
N GLY A 817 0.38 57.54 -37.56
CA GLY A 817 -0.91 56.95 -37.21
C GLY A 817 -1.78 57.91 -36.40
N ILE A 818 -3.06 57.99 -36.78
CA ILE A 818 -4.09 58.83 -36.15
C ILE A 818 -5.38 58.02 -35.95
N VAL A 819 -6.27 58.55 -35.11
CA VAL A 819 -7.60 58.00 -34.85
C VAL A 819 -8.63 59.01 -35.36
N VAL A 820 -9.60 58.54 -36.16
CA VAL A 820 -10.56 59.39 -36.89
C VAL A 820 -11.99 58.86 -36.73
N ASN A 821 -12.98 59.74 -36.75
CA ASN A 821 -14.41 59.39 -36.59
C ASN A 821 -15.15 59.22 -37.94
N ASN A 822 -14.43 59.40 -39.05
CA ASN A 822 -14.85 59.18 -40.43
C ASN A 822 -13.64 58.65 -41.24
N GLU A 823 -13.80 58.43 -42.54
CA GLU A 823 -12.71 57.97 -43.44
C GLU A 823 -12.06 56.63 -43.02
N GLN A 824 -12.90 55.59 -42.87
CA GLN A 824 -12.46 54.21 -42.64
C GLN A 824 -11.40 53.75 -43.66
N TYR A 825 -10.24 53.31 -43.18
CA TYR A 825 -9.21 52.68 -44.00
C TYR A 825 -9.26 51.15 -43.89
N SER A 826 -9.35 50.49 -45.04
CA SER A 826 -8.91 49.10 -45.18
C SER A 826 -7.38 49.02 -45.04
N PHE A 827 -6.93 48.11 -44.20
CA PHE A 827 -5.57 47.63 -44.11
C PHE A 827 -5.51 46.18 -44.60
N TYR A 828 -4.35 45.71 -45.05
CA TYR A 828 -4.11 44.29 -45.31
C TYR A 828 -3.39 43.67 -44.10
N LEU A 829 -3.93 42.57 -43.59
CA LEU A 829 -3.32 41.75 -42.57
C LEU A 829 -2.56 40.61 -43.26
N ARG A 830 -1.28 40.42 -42.93
CA ARG A 830 -0.47 39.28 -43.42
C ARG A 830 0.17 38.54 -42.27
N VAL A 831 -0.06 37.24 -42.16
CA VAL A 831 0.52 36.39 -41.11
C VAL A 831 2.03 36.19 -41.33
N THR A 832 2.81 36.27 -40.25
CA THR A 832 4.27 36.16 -40.27
C THR A 832 4.84 35.06 -39.37
N ASP A 833 4.02 34.45 -38.50
CA ASP A 833 4.36 33.22 -37.79
C ASP A 833 3.07 32.39 -37.64
N THR A 834 3.05 31.21 -38.24
CA THR A 834 1.92 30.26 -38.22
C THR A 834 2.11 29.09 -37.24
N LYS A 835 3.21 29.08 -36.47
CA LYS A 835 3.57 28.02 -35.52
C LYS A 835 3.54 28.48 -34.06
N ALA A 836 3.69 29.78 -33.80
CA ALA A 836 3.50 30.35 -32.47
C ALA A 836 2.05 30.19 -31.97
N ILE A 837 1.89 29.98 -30.66
CA ILE A 837 0.59 29.93 -29.96
C ILE A 837 -0.19 31.24 -30.16
N VAL A 838 0.51 32.38 -30.15
CA VAL A 838 0.00 33.69 -30.55
C VAL A 838 0.72 34.13 -31.83
N PRO A 839 0.14 33.86 -33.02
CA PRO A 839 0.64 34.33 -34.31
C PRO A 839 1.06 35.80 -34.35
N SER A 840 2.07 36.07 -35.18
CA SER A 840 2.48 37.44 -35.51
C SER A 840 2.00 37.84 -36.90
N PHE A 841 1.85 39.14 -37.12
CA PHE A 841 1.29 39.72 -38.33
C PHE A 841 2.02 41.01 -38.75
N TYR A 842 2.00 41.30 -40.05
CA TYR A 842 2.12 42.66 -40.58
C TYR A 842 0.73 43.27 -40.76
N ILE A 843 0.59 44.56 -40.45
CA ILE A 843 -0.56 45.40 -40.81
C ILE A 843 -0.06 46.45 -41.82
N SER A 844 -0.65 46.51 -43.01
CA SER A 844 -0.20 47.43 -44.06
C SER A 844 -1.32 48.13 -44.82
N LYS A 845 -0.98 49.19 -45.56
CA LYS A 845 -1.85 49.86 -46.54
C LYS A 845 -1.12 49.94 -47.88
N GLY A 846 -1.80 49.65 -48.99
CA GLY A 846 -1.25 49.83 -50.34
C GLY A 846 -0.90 51.28 -50.65
N THR A 847 -0.06 51.51 -51.66
CA THR A 847 0.27 52.85 -52.17
C THR A 847 0.04 52.94 -53.69
N GLU A 848 0.41 54.06 -54.31
CA GLU A 848 0.41 54.20 -55.78
C GLU A 848 1.53 53.39 -56.46
N ASP A 849 2.57 52.98 -55.73
CA ASP A 849 3.56 52.02 -56.19
C ASP A 849 3.11 50.60 -55.81
N PRO A 850 2.70 49.74 -56.77
CA PRO A 850 2.20 48.40 -56.47
C PRO A 850 3.26 47.47 -55.85
N ASN A 851 4.54 47.87 -55.88
CA ASN A 851 5.63 47.11 -55.27
C ASN A 851 5.85 47.48 -53.79
N ARG A 852 5.18 48.52 -53.27
CA ARG A 852 5.38 49.02 -51.89
C ARG A 852 4.06 49.13 -51.13
N SER A 853 4.17 49.04 -49.82
CA SER A 853 3.07 49.31 -48.90
C SER A 853 3.59 50.10 -47.70
N LEU A 854 2.71 50.84 -47.03
CA LEU A 854 3.02 51.46 -45.75
C LEU A 854 2.69 50.45 -44.64
N PHE A 855 3.70 50.05 -43.88
CA PHE A 855 3.57 49.05 -42.80
C PHE A 855 3.54 49.72 -41.43
N LEU A 856 2.64 49.28 -40.55
CA LEU A 856 2.64 49.70 -39.15
C LEU A 856 4.01 49.36 -38.53
N PHE A 857 4.66 50.38 -37.95
CA PHE A 857 6.04 50.33 -37.48
C PHE A 857 6.16 50.97 -36.10
N ASN A 858 6.90 50.33 -35.20
CA ASN A 858 7.35 50.91 -33.94
C ASN A 858 8.74 51.55 -34.13
N PRO A 859 8.85 52.90 -34.14
CA PRO A 859 10.11 53.62 -34.35
C PRO A 859 10.97 53.76 -33.08
N LYS A 860 10.80 52.90 -32.07
CA LYS A 860 11.57 52.96 -30.81
C LYS A 860 13.09 53.03 -31.02
N ASP A 861 13.60 52.27 -31.98
CA ASP A 861 15.01 52.28 -32.38
C ASP A 861 15.53 53.64 -32.89
N SER A 862 14.61 54.51 -33.31
CA SER A 862 14.85 55.84 -33.85
C SER A 862 14.58 56.95 -32.81
N VAL A 863 13.78 56.66 -31.76
CA VAL A 863 13.61 57.51 -30.58
C VAL A 863 14.89 57.49 -29.72
N ASP A 864 15.49 56.32 -29.53
CA ASP A 864 16.67 56.13 -28.68
C ASP A 864 17.99 56.61 -29.34
N TYR A 865 17.93 57.15 -30.56
CA TYR A 865 19.10 57.55 -31.35
C TYR A 865 19.62 58.94 -30.95
N TYR A 866 20.71 58.98 -30.19
CA TYR A 866 21.39 60.22 -29.82
C TYR A 866 21.84 61.04 -31.05
N VAL A 867 21.35 62.29 -31.14
CA VAL A 867 21.92 63.32 -32.01
C VAL A 867 22.92 64.19 -31.24
N ALA A 868 23.86 64.81 -31.96
CA ALA A 868 25.11 65.33 -31.41
C ALA A 868 24.99 66.52 -30.41
N ASP A 869 23.81 67.09 -30.23
CA ASP A 869 23.55 68.26 -29.38
C ASP A 869 22.80 67.90 -28.06
N GLY A 870 22.77 66.61 -27.70
CA GLY A 870 22.32 66.14 -26.38
C GLY A 870 20.80 66.10 -26.14
N MET A 871 19.98 66.32 -27.18
CA MET A 871 18.52 66.13 -27.12
C MET A 871 18.07 64.92 -27.95
N TYR A 872 16.97 64.28 -27.53
CA TYR A 872 16.33 63.18 -28.25
C TYR A 872 15.63 63.66 -29.54
N ASP A 873 15.53 62.82 -30.56
CA ASP A 873 14.77 63.14 -31.78
C ASP A 873 13.25 63.04 -31.54
N LYS A 874 12.68 64.17 -31.10
CA LYS A 874 11.24 64.35 -30.88
C LYS A 874 10.38 64.11 -32.12
N LYS A 875 10.97 63.92 -33.32
CA LYS A 875 10.23 63.51 -34.52
C LYS A 875 9.43 62.22 -34.34
N TYR A 876 9.90 61.29 -33.51
CA TYR A 876 9.26 59.98 -33.30
C TYR A 876 8.44 59.87 -32.00
N GLU A 877 8.17 60.99 -31.32
CA GLU A 877 7.29 61.08 -30.15
C GLU A 877 6.16 62.10 -30.33
N TRP A 878 4.97 61.82 -29.80
CA TRP A 878 3.88 62.81 -29.72
C TRP A 878 4.01 63.73 -28.49
N ALA A 879 4.61 63.20 -27.42
CA ALA A 879 4.96 63.82 -26.16
C ALA A 879 6.03 62.94 -25.49
N GLU A 880 6.69 63.41 -24.43
CA GLU A 880 7.72 62.65 -23.71
C GLU A 880 7.22 61.24 -23.32
N LYS A 881 7.95 60.18 -23.72
CA LYS A 881 7.62 58.75 -23.53
C LYS A 881 6.44 58.22 -24.36
N ALA A 882 5.79 59.05 -25.17
CA ALA A 882 4.70 58.68 -26.08
C ALA A 882 5.21 58.48 -27.52
N THR A 883 5.92 57.37 -27.73
CA THR A 883 6.41 56.93 -29.06
C THR A 883 5.25 56.80 -30.06
N LYS A 884 5.41 57.42 -31.23
CA LYS A 884 4.41 57.38 -32.31
C LYS A 884 4.26 55.98 -32.88
N ALA A 885 3.04 55.56 -33.19
CA ALA A 885 2.82 54.53 -34.20
C ALA A 885 2.91 55.20 -35.59
N ILE A 886 3.75 54.70 -36.48
CA ILE A 886 3.92 55.26 -37.84
C ILE A 886 3.77 54.18 -38.92
N PHE A 887 3.48 54.59 -40.14
CA PHE A 887 3.23 53.73 -41.28
C PHE A 887 4.37 53.87 -42.30
N LYS A 888 5.38 52.98 -42.23
CA LYS A 888 6.67 53.10 -42.94
C LYS A 888 6.65 52.38 -44.29
N SER A 889 7.05 53.08 -45.35
CA SER A 889 7.12 52.50 -46.71
C SER A 889 8.17 51.40 -46.85
N ALA A 890 7.73 50.22 -47.28
CA ALA A 890 8.58 49.07 -47.52
C ALA A 890 7.97 48.10 -48.55
N SER A 891 8.72 47.08 -48.94
CA SER A 891 8.25 45.92 -49.70
C SER A 891 8.61 44.63 -48.97
N ILE A 892 7.80 43.57 -49.13
CA ILE A 892 8.03 42.26 -48.50
C ILE A 892 8.66 41.31 -49.53
N GLU A 893 9.74 40.64 -49.13
CA GLU A 893 10.35 39.55 -49.90
C GLU A 893 9.48 38.28 -49.79
N ALA A 894 9.55 37.37 -50.78
CA ALA A 894 8.61 36.25 -50.92
C ALA A 894 8.53 35.24 -49.75
N ASN A 895 9.44 35.32 -48.77
CA ASN A 895 9.45 34.51 -47.55
C ASN A 895 8.66 35.13 -46.38
N ASN A 896 8.21 36.39 -46.48
CA ASN A 896 7.66 37.21 -45.38
C ASN A 896 8.60 37.47 -44.18
N ASP A 897 9.82 36.92 -44.16
CA ASP A 897 10.83 37.09 -43.11
C ASP A 897 11.97 38.04 -43.50
N THR A 898 11.80 38.79 -44.59
CA THR A 898 12.67 39.91 -44.95
C THR A 898 11.85 41.02 -45.60
N ILE A 899 12.16 42.27 -45.23
CA ILE A 899 11.51 43.49 -45.73
C ILE A 899 12.57 44.43 -46.31
N SER A 900 12.33 44.97 -47.50
CA SER A 900 13.16 46.00 -48.13
C SER A 900 12.57 47.39 -47.87
N THR A 901 13.33 48.29 -47.23
CA THR A 901 12.86 49.62 -46.81
C THR A 901 13.95 50.68 -46.95
N VAL A 902 13.60 51.97 -46.83
CA VAL A 902 14.57 53.07 -46.89
C VAL A 902 15.04 53.46 -45.48
N VAL A 903 16.36 53.50 -45.29
CA VAL A 903 17.03 53.99 -44.07
C VAL A 903 18.08 55.03 -44.47
N LYS A 904 18.02 56.22 -43.86
CA LYS A 904 18.93 57.36 -44.15
C LYS A 904 19.11 57.67 -45.65
N GLY A 905 18.03 57.51 -46.43
CA GLY A 905 18.02 57.78 -47.87
C GLY A 905 18.60 56.67 -48.77
N LYS A 906 18.91 55.49 -48.23
CA LYS A 906 19.30 54.30 -48.99
C LYS A 906 18.29 53.17 -48.80
N GLU A 907 18.04 52.41 -49.86
CA GLU A 907 17.31 51.15 -49.77
C GLU A 907 18.18 50.08 -49.10
N VAL A 908 17.61 49.35 -48.15
CA VAL A 908 18.27 48.31 -47.36
C VAL A 908 17.30 47.16 -47.07
N LYS A 909 17.82 45.93 -46.98
CA LYS A 909 17.05 44.78 -46.47
C LYS A 909 17.06 44.77 -44.95
N VAL A 910 15.96 44.30 -44.36
CA VAL A 910 15.75 44.17 -42.93
C VAL A 910 15.23 42.77 -42.62
N ALA A 911 15.88 42.07 -41.69
CA ALA A 911 15.50 40.75 -41.20
C ALA A 911 15.46 40.74 -39.65
N LYS A 912 15.20 39.58 -39.04
CA LYS A 912 15.14 39.45 -37.58
C LYS A 912 16.49 39.83 -36.94
N ASN A 913 17.56 39.21 -37.45
CA ASN A 913 18.95 39.51 -37.12
C ASN A 913 19.58 40.35 -38.23
N ALA A 914 20.67 41.05 -37.93
CA ALA A 914 21.56 41.61 -38.95
C ALA A 914 22.53 40.53 -39.48
N ASP A 915 23.14 40.77 -40.64
CA ASP A 915 24.24 39.97 -41.17
C ASP A 915 25.41 40.85 -41.68
N ASP A 916 26.53 40.20 -41.99
CA ASP A 916 27.73 40.84 -42.54
C ASP A 916 27.61 41.15 -44.06
N GLU A 917 26.53 40.73 -44.73
CA GLU A 917 26.26 41.01 -46.15
C GLU A 917 25.48 42.32 -46.36
N GLY A 918 24.97 42.91 -45.27
CA GLY A 918 24.37 44.25 -45.26
C GLY A 918 22.86 44.28 -44.98
N VAL A 919 22.26 43.15 -44.56
CA VAL A 919 20.90 43.12 -44.03
C VAL A 919 20.90 43.66 -42.60
N LEU A 920 20.01 44.62 -42.32
CA LEU A 920 19.86 45.18 -40.99
C LEU A 920 18.95 44.31 -40.12
N GLY A 921 19.23 44.24 -38.82
CA GLY A 921 18.28 43.69 -37.85
C GLY A 921 17.11 44.65 -37.59
N GLY A 922 16.00 44.13 -37.07
CA GLY A 922 14.86 44.94 -36.64
C GLY A 922 13.55 44.70 -37.41
N LEU A 923 13.37 43.56 -38.06
CA LEU A 923 12.09 43.18 -38.68
C LEU A 923 10.92 43.20 -37.67
N ASP A 924 11.19 42.85 -36.42
CA ASP A 924 10.20 42.85 -35.34
C ASP A 924 9.62 44.24 -35.03
N ASN A 925 10.25 45.33 -35.49
CA ASN A 925 9.67 46.68 -35.46
C ASN A 925 8.38 46.79 -36.31
N PHE A 926 8.22 45.94 -37.33
CA PHE A 926 7.07 45.89 -38.23
C PHE A 926 6.04 44.80 -37.84
N LYS A 927 6.42 43.82 -37.01
CA LYS A 927 5.55 42.70 -36.60
C LYS A 927 4.72 43.07 -35.36
N VAL A 928 3.46 42.68 -35.35
CA VAL A 928 2.53 42.82 -34.22
C VAL A 928 1.86 41.48 -33.88
N GLN A 929 1.32 41.35 -32.67
CA GLN A 929 0.39 40.30 -32.27
C GLN A 929 -0.99 40.92 -32.01
N ILE A 930 -2.05 40.17 -32.28
CA ILE A 930 -3.44 40.64 -32.14
C ILE A 930 -4.16 39.66 -31.20
N ILE A 931 -4.54 40.14 -30.02
CA ILE A 931 -4.88 39.28 -28.86
C ILE A 931 -6.26 39.67 -28.35
N GLN A 932 -7.14 38.70 -28.13
CA GLN A 932 -8.51 38.90 -27.66
C GLN A 932 -8.51 39.55 -26.25
N CYS A 933 -9.49 40.41 -26.00
CA CYS A 933 -9.71 41.02 -24.70
C CYS A 933 -10.24 39.98 -23.71
N ALA A 934 -9.68 39.95 -22.48
CA ALA A 934 -10.12 39.00 -21.45
C ALA A 934 -11.52 39.29 -20.89
N ASP A 935 -12.09 40.46 -21.21
CA ASP A 935 -13.41 40.93 -20.80
C ASP A 935 -14.42 41.08 -21.96
N ASP A 936 -14.00 40.86 -23.22
CA ASP A 936 -14.88 40.89 -24.40
C ASP A 936 -14.34 39.99 -25.52
N GLU A 937 -15.06 38.90 -25.83
CA GLU A 937 -14.71 37.97 -26.91
C GLU A 937 -14.77 38.59 -28.31
N GLY A 938 -15.46 39.73 -28.50
CA GLY A 938 -15.56 40.45 -29.76
C GLY A 938 -14.41 41.43 -30.04
N MET A 939 -13.58 41.74 -29.04
CA MET A 939 -12.54 42.76 -29.13
C MET A 939 -11.11 42.23 -28.99
N TYR A 940 -10.16 42.97 -29.56
CA TYR A 940 -8.75 42.64 -29.61
C TYR A 940 -7.87 43.84 -29.28
N VAL A 941 -6.72 43.61 -28.64
CA VAL A 941 -5.63 44.59 -28.47
C VAL A 941 -4.46 44.23 -29.38
N ILE A 942 -3.73 45.25 -29.85
CA ILE A 942 -2.58 45.08 -30.76
C ILE A 942 -1.28 45.30 -29.97
N ARG A 943 -0.45 44.26 -29.86
CA ARG A 943 0.82 44.21 -29.11
C ARG A 943 2.01 44.28 -30.08
N SER A 944 3.02 45.09 -29.79
CA SER A 944 4.25 45.16 -30.60
C SER A 944 5.10 43.90 -30.40
N VAL A 945 5.67 43.32 -31.47
CA VAL A 945 6.64 42.19 -31.32
C VAL A 945 8.01 42.71 -30.88
N LYS A 946 8.41 43.90 -31.32
CA LYS A 946 9.65 44.59 -30.91
C LYS A 946 9.75 44.82 -29.41
N GLU A 947 8.65 45.30 -28.82
CA GLU A 947 8.52 45.55 -27.38
C GLU A 947 7.23 44.88 -26.93
N LYS A 948 7.29 43.60 -26.51
CA LYS A 948 6.09 42.83 -26.11
C LYS A 948 5.35 43.35 -24.86
N GLY A 949 5.89 44.35 -24.15
CA GLY A 949 5.15 45.14 -23.15
C GLY A 949 4.43 46.38 -23.71
N ARG A 950 4.45 46.60 -25.03
CA ARG A 950 3.85 47.78 -25.68
C ARG A 950 2.60 47.43 -26.47
N TYR A 951 1.54 48.18 -26.20
CA TYR A 951 0.24 48.07 -26.86
C TYR A 951 -0.10 49.33 -27.64
N LEU A 952 -0.84 49.16 -28.73
CA LEU A 952 -1.33 50.26 -29.55
C LEU A 952 -2.44 51.02 -28.79
N TYR A 953 -2.29 52.33 -28.59
CA TYR A 953 -3.27 53.15 -27.88
C TYR A 953 -3.48 54.52 -28.51
N GLY A 954 -4.59 55.16 -28.17
CA GLY A 954 -4.94 56.52 -28.60
C GLY A 954 -4.52 57.57 -27.57
N LEU A 955 -3.94 58.68 -28.03
CA LEU A 955 -3.53 59.84 -27.23
C LEU A 955 -3.96 61.13 -27.94
N ASN A 956 -5.17 61.62 -27.65
CA ASN A 956 -5.76 62.82 -28.28
C ASN A 956 -5.68 62.77 -29.82
N ASP A 957 -6.50 61.88 -30.41
CA ASP A 957 -6.66 61.63 -31.85
C ASP A 957 -5.40 61.11 -32.57
N LYS A 958 -4.33 60.81 -31.82
CA LYS A 958 -3.05 60.27 -32.33
C LYS A 958 -2.81 58.85 -31.86
N LEU A 959 -2.09 58.07 -32.65
CA LEU A 959 -1.81 56.65 -32.37
C LEU A 959 -0.38 56.47 -31.83
N ALA A 960 -0.22 55.70 -30.76
CA ALA A 960 1.03 55.58 -29.99
C ALA A 960 1.24 54.17 -29.41
N TRP A 961 2.44 53.91 -28.88
CA TRP A 961 2.83 52.65 -28.23
C TRP A 961 2.94 52.79 -26.71
N GLY A 962 1.92 52.33 -25.97
CA GLY A 962 1.73 52.51 -24.52
C GLY A 962 2.19 51.30 -23.70
N THR A 963 2.50 51.50 -22.42
CA THR A 963 3.14 50.50 -21.54
C THR A 963 2.18 49.58 -20.76
N ASP A 964 0.88 49.66 -21.01
CA ASP A 964 -0.15 48.96 -20.22
C ASP A 964 -1.20 48.33 -21.15
N LYS A 965 -1.61 47.09 -20.82
CA LYS A 965 -2.62 46.31 -21.55
C LYS A 965 -4.04 46.83 -21.27
N ASN A 966 -4.28 47.44 -20.11
CA ASN A 966 -5.58 48.01 -19.75
C ASN A 966 -5.81 49.39 -20.39
N SER A 967 -4.74 50.17 -20.57
CA SER A 967 -4.72 51.43 -21.34
C SER A 967 -4.57 51.23 -22.85
N ALA A 968 -4.57 49.99 -23.34
CA ALA A 968 -4.53 49.70 -24.77
C ALA A 968 -5.86 50.07 -25.44
N MET A 969 -5.82 50.52 -26.70
CA MET A 969 -7.05 50.69 -27.46
C MET A 969 -7.59 49.30 -27.86
N LYS A 970 -8.84 49.03 -27.50
CA LYS A 970 -9.56 47.82 -27.93
C LYS A 970 -10.14 48.02 -29.34
N PHE A 971 -10.06 46.98 -30.16
CA PHE A 971 -10.53 46.97 -31.54
C PHE A 971 -11.48 45.81 -31.82
N THR A 972 -12.64 46.12 -32.39
CA THR A 972 -13.37 45.15 -33.22
C THR A 972 -12.70 45.07 -34.59
N ILE A 973 -12.40 43.86 -35.06
CA ILE A 973 -11.76 43.64 -36.35
C ILE A 973 -12.81 43.16 -37.35
N THR A 974 -13.08 44.00 -38.34
CA THR A 974 -14.06 43.72 -39.41
C THR A 974 -13.36 43.43 -40.73
N ALA A 975 -14.04 42.76 -41.67
CA ALA A 975 -13.53 42.62 -43.02
C ALA A 975 -13.50 44.01 -43.70
N GLY A 976 -12.37 44.36 -44.30
CA GLY A 976 -12.24 45.57 -45.11
C GLY A 976 -12.49 45.28 -46.60
N ASP A 977 -12.92 46.28 -47.36
CA ASP A 977 -12.96 46.20 -48.82
C ASP A 977 -11.54 46.30 -49.42
N PRO A 978 -11.23 45.58 -50.51
CA PRO A 978 -9.95 45.71 -51.21
C PRO A 978 -9.77 47.13 -51.78
N THR A 979 -8.54 47.66 -51.75
CA THR A 979 -8.30 49.03 -52.24
C THR A 979 -8.21 49.08 -53.77
N SER A 980 -8.68 50.17 -54.38
CA SER A 980 -8.88 50.27 -55.84
C SER A 980 -7.63 50.19 -56.71
N ASN A 981 -6.44 50.10 -56.10
CA ASN A 981 -5.15 49.97 -56.79
C ASN A 981 -4.59 48.54 -56.78
N GLU A 982 -5.23 47.60 -56.10
CA GLU A 982 -4.76 46.21 -55.99
C GLU A 982 -5.28 45.35 -57.15
N SER A 983 -4.38 44.66 -57.86
CA SER A 983 -4.75 43.80 -58.99
C SER A 983 -5.37 42.49 -58.50
N VAL A 984 -6.52 42.13 -59.05
CA VAL A 984 -7.25 40.90 -58.70
C VAL A 984 -6.59 39.69 -59.36
N ALA A 985 -5.42 39.29 -58.85
CA ALA A 985 -4.61 38.16 -59.33
C ALA A 985 -4.76 36.91 -58.44
N ASP A 986 -4.67 37.06 -57.11
CA ASP A 986 -4.79 35.94 -56.15
C ASP A 986 -6.24 35.70 -55.67
N GLY A 987 -7.22 36.26 -56.40
CA GLY A 987 -8.58 36.50 -55.89
C GLY A 987 -9.65 35.43 -56.09
N ALA A 988 -9.38 34.28 -56.74
CA ALA A 988 -10.39 33.21 -56.92
C ALA A 988 -9.83 31.85 -57.40
N ALA A 989 -9.41 30.97 -56.48
CA ALA A 989 -9.34 29.50 -56.70
C ALA A 989 -9.12 28.74 -55.38
N GLY A 990 -10.19 28.36 -54.67
CA GLY A 990 -10.05 27.56 -53.45
C GLY A 990 -11.38 27.01 -52.94
N VAL A 991 -11.40 25.73 -52.56
CA VAL A 991 -12.57 25.07 -51.99
C VAL A 991 -12.82 25.61 -50.58
N LYS A 992 -14.06 26.02 -50.31
CA LYS A 992 -14.46 26.61 -49.03
C LYS A 992 -15.62 25.84 -48.43
N VAL A 993 -15.47 25.45 -47.15
CA VAL A 993 -16.44 24.67 -46.39
C VAL A 993 -16.97 25.51 -45.23
N ILE A 994 -18.29 25.63 -45.10
CA ILE A 994 -18.96 26.47 -44.10
C ILE A 994 -19.99 25.60 -43.35
N GLY A 995 -19.92 25.59 -42.02
CA GLY A 995 -20.94 24.94 -41.18
C GLY A 995 -22.09 25.91 -40.87
N GLY A 996 -23.33 25.47 -41.09
CA GLY A 996 -24.56 26.20 -40.75
C GLY A 996 -25.39 25.46 -39.69
N ASN A 997 -26.66 25.83 -39.54
CA ASN A 997 -27.62 25.12 -38.67
C ASN A 997 -28.13 23.86 -39.40
N GLY A 998 -27.73 22.67 -38.92
CA GLY A 998 -28.06 21.38 -39.54
C GLY A 998 -27.54 21.16 -40.98
N ILE A 999 -26.60 21.99 -41.47
CA ILE A 999 -26.09 21.96 -42.84
C ILE A 999 -24.58 22.24 -42.93
N VAL A 1000 -23.99 21.85 -44.05
CA VAL A 1000 -22.71 22.34 -44.57
C VAL A 1000 -22.92 22.91 -45.96
N GLU A 1001 -22.37 24.09 -46.21
CA GLU A 1001 -22.25 24.68 -47.55
C GLU A 1001 -20.82 24.49 -48.05
N ILE A 1002 -20.68 24.03 -49.30
CA ILE A 1002 -19.38 23.81 -49.96
C ILE A 1002 -19.35 24.62 -51.26
N GLN A 1003 -18.36 25.51 -51.36
CA GLN A 1003 -18.18 26.44 -52.48
C GLN A 1003 -16.90 26.11 -53.26
N GLY A 1004 -16.94 26.25 -54.59
CA GLY A 1004 -15.80 26.08 -55.51
C GLY A 1004 -15.38 24.63 -55.79
N ALA A 1005 -16.31 23.68 -55.72
CA ALA A 1005 -16.02 22.24 -55.77
C ALA A 1005 -16.93 21.44 -56.74
N ALA A 1006 -17.44 22.04 -57.81
CA ALA A 1006 -18.20 21.30 -58.83
C ALA A 1006 -17.40 20.12 -59.41
N GLY A 1007 -18.09 19.01 -59.66
CA GLY A 1007 -17.51 17.77 -60.20
C GLY A 1007 -16.64 16.98 -59.22
N LYS A 1008 -16.23 17.55 -58.08
CA LYS A 1008 -15.42 16.87 -57.07
C LYS A 1008 -16.25 15.95 -56.18
N LYS A 1009 -15.66 14.82 -55.78
CA LYS A 1009 -16.20 13.98 -54.71
C LYS A 1009 -16.00 14.65 -53.33
N VAL A 1010 -17.00 14.51 -52.46
CA VAL A 1010 -17.01 14.98 -51.07
C VAL A 1010 -17.36 13.83 -50.13
N VAL A 1011 -16.62 13.73 -49.03
CA VAL A 1011 -16.91 12.84 -47.90
C VAL A 1011 -16.94 13.66 -46.61
N ILE A 1012 -18.05 13.60 -45.88
CA ILE A 1012 -18.23 14.22 -44.57
C ILE A 1012 -18.22 13.13 -43.50
N SER A 1013 -17.37 13.25 -42.48
CA SER A 1013 -17.29 12.33 -41.34
C SER A 1013 -17.35 13.06 -40.00
N ASN A 1014 -17.74 12.34 -38.94
CA ASN A 1014 -17.71 12.88 -37.58
C ASN A 1014 -16.30 12.79 -36.96
N ILE A 1015 -16.12 13.36 -35.76
CA ILE A 1015 -14.84 13.34 -35.02
C ILE A 1015 -14.27 11.94 -34.73
N LEU A 1016 -15.10 10.89 -34.80
CA LEU A 1016 -14.71 9.47 -34.65
C LEU A 1016 -14.43 8.77 -35.99
N GLY A 1017 -14.34 9.52 -37.09
CA GLY A 1017 -14.03 9.01 -38.43
C GLY A 1017 -15.19 8.33 -39.16
N LYS A 1018 -16.39 8.26 -38.57
CA LYS A 1018 -17.57 7.66 -39.21
C LYS A 1018 -18.14 8.60 -40.27
N VAL A 1019 -18.25 8.14 -41.51
CA VAL A 1019 -18.90 8.88 -42.61
C VAL A 1019 -20.37 9.13 -42.29
N VAL A 1020 -20.83 10.35 -42.57
CA VAL A 1020 -22.18 10.86 -42.31
C VAL A 1020 -22.88 11.27 -43.61
N ALA A 1021 -22.14 11.78 -44.60
CA ALA A 1021 -22.62 12.05 -45.95
C ALA A 1021 -21.49 11.87 -46.98
N GLU A 1022 -21.81 11.41 -48.18
CA GLU A 1022 -20.87 11.20 -49.28
C GLU A 1022 -21.58 11.44 -50.61
N THR A 1023 -21.02 12.28 -51.48
CA THR A 1023 -21.64 12.68 -52.77
C THR A 1023 -20.61 13.28 -53.73
N ILE A 1024 -21.00 13.49 -54.99
CA ILE A 1024 -20.27 14.32 -55.98
C ILE A 1024 -21.08 15.59 -56.20
N LEU A 1025 -20.46 16.76 -56.14
CA LEU A 1025 -21.19 18.03 -56.27
C LEU A 1025 -21.49 18.36 -57.73
N ALA A 1026 -22.76 18.64 -58.04
CA ALA A 1026 -23.19 19.04 -59.38
C ALA A 1026 -23.10 20.57 -59.63
N SER A 1027 -22.57 21.33 -58.67
CA SER A 1027 -22.61 22.81 -58.63
C SER A 1027 -21.46 23.35 -57.79
N ASP A 1028 -20.95 24.54 -58.14
CA ASP A 1028 -19.90 25.26 -57.40
C ASP A 1028 -20.41 25.96 -56.13
N ASN A 1029 -21.70 25.85 -55.84
CA ASN A 1029 -22.22 25.99 -54.48
C ASN A 1029 -23.22 24.85 -54.22
N ALA A 1030 -22.98 24.06 -53.18
CA ALA A 1030 -23.84 22.95 -52.79
C ALA A 1030 -24.01 22.88 -51.26
N THR A 1031 -25.26 22.71 -50.83
CA THR A 1031 -25.62 22.51 -49.42
C THR A 1031 -25.92 21.04 -49.15
N ILE A 1032 -25.30 20.49 -48.10
CA ILE A 1032 -25.50 19.11 -47.63
C ILE A 1032 -26.05 19.17 -46.21
N ALA A 1033 -27.16 18.47 -45.93
CA ALA A 1033 -27.69 18.35 -44.57
C ALA A 1033 -26.84 17.40 -43.72
N VAL A 1034 -26.52 17.79 -42.49
CA VAL A 1034 -25.70 17.00 -41.55
C VAL A 1034 -26.10 17.30 -40.10
N PRO A 1035 -25.99 16.34 -39.15
CA PRO A 1035 -26.28 16.60 -37.74
C PRO A 1035 -25.31 17.62 -37.12
N ALA A 1036 -25.79 18.35 -36.12
CA ALA A 1036 -24.99 19.29 -35.33
C ALA A 1036 -23.80 18.61 -34.64
N GLY A 1037 -22.69 19.33 -34.53
CA GLY A 1037 -21.43 18.86 -33.94
C GLY A 1037 -20.19 19.13 -34.79
N ILE A 1038 -19.04 18.61 -34.35
CA ILE A 1038 -17.75 18.72 -35.06
C ILE A 1038 -17.64 17.61 -36.11
N ILE A 1039 -17.39 18.03 -37.36
CA ILE A 1039 -17.23 17.16 -38.52
C ILE A 1039 -15.94 17.50 -39.29
N ALA A 1040 -15.46 16.54 -40.07
CA ALA A 1040 -14.42 16.73 -41.08
C ALA A 1040 -15.02 16.55 -42.48
N VAL A 1041 -14.68 17.45 -43.39
CA VAL A 1041 -15.14 17.47 -44.79
C VAL A 1041 -13.92 17.30 -45.68
N ALA A 1042 -13.76 16.12 -46.26
CA ALA A 1042 -12.76 15.83 -47.27
C ALA A 1042 -13.34 16.10 -48.66
N VAL A 1043 -12.63 16.88 -49.47
CA VAL A 1043 -12.99 17.19 -50.86
C VAL A 1043 -11.87 16.71 -51.77
N GLU A 1044 -12.21 16.15 -52.92
CA GLU A 1044 -11.26 15.52 -53.83
C GLU A 1044 -10.16 16.47 -54.31
N GLY A 1045 -8.90 16.10 -54.04
CA GLY A 1045 -7.72 16.93 -54.31
C GLY A 1045 -7.43 18.04 -53.29
N GLU A 1046 -8.21 18.14 -52.20
CA GLU A 1046 -8.05 19.15 -51.15
C GLU A 1046 -7.64 18.52 -49.80
N ASN A 1047 -7.12 19.34 -48.89
CA ASN A 1047 -6.97 18.93 -47.48
C ASN A 1047 -8.34 18.89 -46.78
N ALA A 1048 -8.55 17.91 -45.89
CA ALA A 1048 -9.80 17.77 -45.17
C ALA A 1048 -10.03 18.91 -44.16
N VAL A 1049 -11.14 19.63 -44.30
CA VAL A 1049 -11.49 20.81 -43.49
C VAL A 1049 -12.37 20.39 -42.32
N LYS A 1050 -11.98 20.73 -41.08
CA LYS A 1050 -12.85 20.58 -39.91
C LYS A 1050 -13.80 21.77 -39.81
N THR A 1051 -15.07 21.53 -39.53
CA THR A 1051 -16.07 22.59 -39.30
C THR A 1051 -17.10 22.18 -38.25
N ILE A 1052 -17.88 23.15 -37.77
CA ILE A 1052 -18.91 22.96 -36.74
C ILE A 1052 -20.28 23.20 -37.38
N VAL A 1053 -21.11 22.17 -37.38
CA VAL A 1053 -22.54 22.31 -37.67
C VAL A 1053 -23.25 22.68 -36.37
N LYS A 1054 -24.09 23.72 -36.44
CA LYS A 1054 -24.92 24.21 -35.32
C LYS A 1054 -26.24 23.44 -35.22
#